data_AF-A0A2I2G9C6-F1
#
_entry.id   AF-A0A2I2G9C6-F1
#
_cell.length_a   1.000
_cell.length_b   1.000
_cell.length_c   1.000
_cell.angle_alpha   90.00
_cell.angle_beta   90.00
_cell.angle_gamma   90.00
#
_symmetry.space_group_name_H-M   'P 1'
#
loop_
_entity.id
_entity.type
_entity.pdbx_description
1 polymer ?
#
loop_
_entity_poly.entity_id
_entity_poly.type
_entity_poly.pdbx_seq_one_letter_code
_entity_poly.pdbx_strand_id
1 'polypeptide(L)'
;MFRASLRSIAGPLREHVCFSCLAQGLRGRNNALRPFYSTAVSLSSGPDKQPIPESESNKGSPEEPEKPSEKPKRSPRRPRRPRKKPEKIQPPKHAKPRDTEKDASSSTRSEQEDDKSGEQSPKPAGSGEKSPRRKASSKPSEVPKDAEPRDAEKKPMSPPKITRVTPSTPSKGSPPFSVFMSIPGRKEGGTINSKDFALKPLDVETPPVPRLSFGLERVLFNPGVYQLRDPRSRVYNFDPYLGSIMPVTEFDFASLKDYITSSKDNSLRNIAQKEKKKYIGSSSSMTSSLSHFHYLLSAWRGTDIRTLSQEFPDKLRTFTRLLRAPSAMFLKYQDGVYAIDADKEFDSANILMNLGKSMEKLLTLPKEEFERYRRSSENKISPEEEQAVPESYHYSTLGDFVMRSQLDAYDPRLPGTGMFDLKTRAVVSIRMDAQNFEHGLGYEIRDRYGAFESYEREFYDMIRAAFLKYSLQVRIGRMDGIFVAFHNIQRIFGFQYVSLPEMDLTLHGQKDTSLGDHEFRLSVSLWNKVLDKVTSRFPKQSVRLHFETRDSVNAPFMYIFAEPVTDEEIHAIQTKNQKEIDAYQQRILDLAPREDSASTPSQDGSQDASPPPTNQTTEEQSDVMEDEGRHYDSSAPPDESFLSDMQKQAEEGDSDKASLDNGKELLAMSLMVRNKVNDKYVTRPSGFTEKDDWFVEYGLSEIEGAHAHDLYKACQQRRAKALAGRGEDETEVAANVYIRKLREITKAGRVFRAKEDMKDKQDGIVVLNEVD
;
A
#
# COMPACT_ATOMS: atom_id res chain seq x y z
N MET A 1 15.09 -44.83 -26.43
CA MET A 1 14.90 -45.01 -27.90
C MET A 1 13.41 -45.13 -28.21
N PHE A 2 13.03 -44.89 -29.46
CA PHE A 2 11.69 -45.04 -30.05
C PHE A 2 10.51 -44.17 -29.54
N ARG A 3 9.75 -43.67 -30.52
CA ARG A 3 8.43 -43.04 -30.42
C ARG A 3 7.43 -43.91 -31.18
N ALA A 4 6.23 -44.06 -30.64
CA ALA A 4 4.98 -44.15 -31.41
C ALA A 4 3.81 -43.89 -30.44
N SER A 5 2.62 -43.41 -30.82
CA SER A 5 2.15 -42.49 -31.87
C SER A 5 0.62 -42.62 -31.86
N LEU A 6 -0.08 -41.61 -31.32
CA LEU A 6 -1.47 -41.24 -31.62
C LEU A 6 -2.59 -42.30 -31.52
N ARG A 7 -3.59 -42.00 -30.67
CA ARG A 7 -4.98 -41.83 -31.13
C ARG A 7 -5.73 -40.83 -30.24
N SER A 8 -6.74 -40.18 -30.81
CA SER A 8 -7.62 -39.21 -30.15
C SER A 8 -9.03 -39.79 -30.04
N ILE A 9 -9.75 -39.48 -28.96
CA ILE A 9 -11.16 -39.83 -28.77
C ILE A 9 -11.93 -38.58 -28.30
N ALA A 10 -13.06 -38.38 -28.98
CA ALA A 10 -14.20 -37.46 -28.79
C ALA A 10 -14.24 -36.46 -27.61
N GLY A 11 -14.73 -35.26 -27.93
CA GLY A 11 -15.29 -34.30 -26.96
C GLY A 11 -16.68 -34.71 -26.42
N PRO A 12 -17.36 -33.83 -25.67
CA PRO A 12 -18.40 -34.21 -24.72
C PRO A 12 -19.73 -34.68 -25.33
N LEU A 13 -20.40 -35.58 -24.60
CA LEU A 13 -21.79 -35.95 -24.82
C LEU A 13 -22.70 -34.72 -24.62
N ARG A 14 -23.63 -34.51 -25.57
CA ARG A 14 -24.60 -33.42 -25.56
C ARG A 14 -25.93 -33.87 -24.96
N GLU A 15 -26.18 -33.55 -23.70
CA GLU A 15 -27.55 -33.44 -23.18
C GLU A 15 -27.72 -32.11 -22.44
N HIS A 16 -28.95 -31.57 -22.48
CA HIS A 16 -29.34 -30.27 -21.89
C HIS A 16 -28.75 -29.00 -22.54
N VAL A 17 -29.05 -28.76 -23.83
CA VAL A 17 -29.04 -27.40 -24.42
C VAL A 17 -30.47 -26.88 -24.50
N CYS A 18 -30.74 -25.67 -24.03
CA CYS A 18 -32.10 -25.11 -24.00
C CYS A 18 -32.52 -24.45 -25.33
N PHE A 19 -33.84 -24.35 -25.54
CA PHE A 19 -34.44 -24.00 -26.84
C PHE A 19 -34.06 -22.61 -27.38
N SER A 20 -33.71 -21.66 -26.51
CA SER A 20 -33.26 -20.32 -26.91
C SER A 20 -31.90 -20.32 -27.62
N CYS A 21 -31.02 -21.28 -27.35
CA CYS A 21 -29.73 -21.41 -28.04
C CYS A 21 -29.87 -21.94 -29.49
N LEU A 22 -31.02 -22.52 -29.85
CA LEU A 22 -31.32 -22.97 -31.22
C LEU A 22 -31.77 -21.82 -32.13
N ALA A 23 -32.36 -20.75 -31.56
CA ALA A 23 -32.98 -19.66 -32.34
C ALA A 23 -31.96 -18.73 -33.05
N GLN A 24 -30.70 -18.70 -32.62
CA GLN A 24 -29.65 -17.87 -33.22
C GLN A 24 -28.82 -18.59 -34.30
N GLY A 25 -29.04 -19.89 -34.52
CA GLY A 25 -28.24 -20.70 -35.45
C GLY A 25 -28.63 -20.63 -36.93
N LEU A 26 -29.67 -19.87 -37.30
CA LEU A 26 -30.32 -19.95 -38.63
C LEU A 26 -30.42 -18.62 -39.39
N ARG A 27 -29.26 -18.00 -39.65
CA ARG A 27 -28.97 -17.16 -40.83
C ARG A 27 -27.43 -17.10 -41.01
N GLY A 28 -26.92 -17.47 -42.19
CA GLY A 28 -25.47 -17.45 -42.53
C GLY A 28 -24.95 -16.04 -42.85
N ARG A 29 -23.72 -15.81 -43.33
CA ARG A 29 -22.62 -16.66 -43.89
C ARG A 29 -21.25 -16.01 -43.51
N ASN A 30 -20.05 -16.51 -43.80
CA ASN A 30 -19.58 -17.58 -44.71
C ASN A 30 -18.31 -18.29 -44.17
N ASN A 31 -17.68 -19.18 -44.95
CA ASN A 31 -16.42 -19.85 -44.60
C ASN A 31 -15.15 -19.09 -45.04
N ALA A 32 -14.08 -19.18 -44.24
CA ALA A 32 -12.70 -19.44 -44.69
C ALA A 32 -11.87 -19.99 -43.52
N LEU A 33 -10.99 -20.99 -43.74
CA LEU A 33 -10.20 -21.64 -42.69
C LEU A 33 -8.81 -22.08 -43.20
N ARG A 34 -7.84 -22.06 -42.27
CA ARG A 34 -6.44 -22.58 -42.35
C ARG A 34 -5.41 -21.70 -43.10
N PRO A 35 -4.09 -21.88 -42.82
CA PRO A 35 -3.45 -22.63 -41.72
C PRO A 35 -2.51 -21.76 -40.84
N PHE A 36 -2.08 -22.32 -39.71
CA PHE A 36 -0.90 -21.85 -38.98
C PHE A 36 0.38 -22.11 -39.78
N TYR A 37 1.37 -21.22 -39.67
CA TYR A 37 2.78 -21.53 -39.97
C TYR A 37 3.68 -20.94 -38.89
N SER A 38 4.72 -21.70 -38.54
CA SER A 38 5.83 -21.28 -37.67
C SER A 38 7.11 -21.26 -38.49
N THR A 39 7.93 -20.23 -38.35
CA THR A 39 9.29 -20.20 -38.90
C THR A 39 10.22 -19.42 -37.97
N ALA A 40 11.47 -19.86 -37.91
CA ALA A 40 12.57 -19.16 -37.26
C ALA A 40 13.67 -18.87 -38.29
N VAL A 41 14.38 -17.75 -38.09
CA VAL A 41 15.76 -17.42 -38.48
C VAL A 41 16.38 -18.23 -39.64
N SER A 42 16.69 -17.59 -40.79
CA SER A 42 18.08 -17.17 -41.11
C SER A 42 18.30 -16.58 -42.52
N LEU A 43 19.19 -15.57 -42.59
CA LEU A 43 20.19 -15.24 -43.64
C LEU A 43 19.88 -15.24 -45.17
N SER A 44 20.10 -14.04 -45.75
CA SER A 44 21.06 -13.72 -46.84
C SER A 44 20.60 -13.44 -48.29
N SER A 45 21.44 -12.63 -48.96
CA SER A 45 21.47 -12.24 -50.40
C SER A 45 20.38 -11.31 -50.96
N GLY A 46 20.83 -10.23 -51.61
CA GLY A 46 20.16 -9.56 -52.74
C GLY A 46 20.97 -9.83 -54.04
N PRO A 47 20.97 -8.97 -55.08
CA PRO A 47 20.43 -7.59 -55.14
C PRO A 47 19.67 -7.25 -56.46
N ASP A 48 19.39 -5.94 -56.65
CA ASP A 48 19.60 -5.17 -57.90
C ASP A 48 18.39 -4.64 -58.71
N LYS A 49 18.61 -3.45 -59.30
CA LYS A 49 17.94 -2.70 -60.38
C LYS A 49 16.56 -2.03 -60.24
N GLN A 50 16.64 -0.71 -60.37
CA GLN A 50 15.66 0.34 -60.77
C GLN A 50 15.30 0.24 -62.29
N PRO A 51 14.30 0.98 -62.87
CA PRO A 51 14.18 2.46 -62.81
C PRO A 51 12.76 3.08 -62.73
N ILE A 52 12.74 4.42 -62.71
CA ILE A 52 11.58 5.34 -62.71
C ILE A 52 11.28 5.82 -64.16
N PRO A 53 10.16 6.52 -64.45
CA PRO A 53 10.20 8.00 -64.45
C PRO A 53 8.92 8.74 -63.96
N GLU A 54 9.13 9.93 -63.35
CA GLU A 54 8.58 11.29 -63.64
C GLU A 54 7.07 11.50 -63.96
N SER A 55 6.43 12.68 -63.77
CA SER A 55 6.82 14.08 -63.46
C SER A 55 5.63 14.83 -62.76
N GLU A 56 5.58 16.13 -62.37
CA GLU A 56 6.56 17.23 -62.21
C GLU A 56 5.99 18.35 -61.27
N SER A 57 6.85 19.04 -60.49
CA SER A 57 6.71 20.48 -60.10
C SER A 57 5.55 20.91 -59.15
N ASN A 58 5.49 22.06 -58.45
CA ASN A 58 6.26 23.29 -58.14
C ASN A 58 5.57 23.88 -56.85
N LYS A 59 6.03 24.77 -55.95
CA LYS A 59 7.29 25.42 -55.46
C LYS A 59 6.89 26.14 -54.12
N GLY A 60 7.75 26.70 -53.26
CA GLY A 60 9.22 26.81 -53.20
C GLY A 60 9.68 27.59 -51.94
N SER A 61 10.99 27.61 -51.65
CA SER A 61 11.67 28.35 -50.55
C SER A 61 12.63 29.43 -51.14
N PRO A 62 13.52 30.16 -50.40
CA PRO A 62 14.61 29.71 -49.49
C PRO A 62 14.69 30.58 -48.18
N GLU A 63 15.72 30.67 -47.31
CA GLU A 63 17.20 30.42 -47.36
C GLU A 63 17.79 29.92 -46.00
N GLU A 64 18.95 29.25 -46.08
CA GLU A 64 19.94 29.03 -44.99
C GLU A 64 21.36 28.85 -45.63
N PRO A 65 22.47 29.37 -45.05
CA PRO A 65 23.79 29.39 -45.70
C PRO A 65 24.77 28.24 -45.33
N GLU A 66 25.75 27.97 -46.20
CA GLU A 66 26.62 26.78 -46.19
C GLU A 66 27.96 26.88 -45.42
N LYS A 67 28.68 25.75 -45.34
CA LYS A 67 30.12 25.63 -45.04
C LYS A 67 30.93 25.29 -46.31
N PRO A 68 32.19 25.74 -46.43
CA PRO A 68 33.21 25.11 -47.27
C PRO A 68 34.19 24.22 -46.45
N SER A 69 35.13 23.55 -47.12
CA SER A 69 35.96 22.46 -46.55
C SER A 69 37.35 22.33 -47.18
N GLU A 70 38.33 21.72 -46.49
CA GLU A 70 39.47 21.06 -47.16
C GLU A 70 40.14 19.94 -46.33
N LYS A 71 41.11 19.20 -46.91
CA LYS A 71 41.74 17.99 -46.32
C LYS A 71 43.30 17.97 -46.48
N PRO A 72 44.07 16.85 -46.53
CA PRO A 72 45.07 16.59 -45.45
C PRO A 72 46.49 16.18 -45.91
N LYS A 73 47.45 15.96 -44.97
CA LYS A 73 48.47 14.87 -45.07
C LYS A 73 49.37 14.64 -43.83
N ARG A 74 49.53 13.34 -43.51
CA ARG A 74 50.70 12.63 -42.93
C ARG A 74 51.08 12.79 -41.45
N SER A 75 51.84 11.78 -41.00
CA SER A 75 52.17 11.40 -39.60
C SER A 75 53.60 10.88 -39.51
N PRO A 76 54.10 10.52 -38.30
CA PRO A 76 54.37 9.10 -38.06
C PRO A 76 53.97 8.57 -36.66
N ARG A 77 54.04 7.24 -36.47
CA ARG A 77 53.66 6.47 -35.26
C ARG A 77 54.87 5.85 -34.56
N ARG A 78 54.80 5.59 -33.24
CA ARG A 78 55.00 4.27 -32.53
C ARG A 78 55.44 4.46 -31.05
N PRO A 79 55.45 3.41 -30.18
CA PRO A 79 54.63 2.18 -30.15
C PRO A 79 54.08 1.81 -28.73
N ARG A 80 53.14 0.85 -28.64
CA ARG A 80 52.85 0.05 -27.42
C ARG A 80 53.70 -1.24 -27.39
N ARG A 81 53.93 -1.82 -26.20
CA ARG A 81 54.42 -3.22 -26.00
C ARG A 81 53.69 -3.93 -24.83
N PRO A 82 53.75 -5.27 -24.70
CA PRO A 82 52.56 -6.05 -24.32
C PRO A 82 52.70 -7.06 -23.16
N ARG A 83 51.58 -7.70 -22.80
CA ARG A 83 51.48 -8.90 -21.93
C ARG A 83 52.18 -10.14 -22.54
N LYS A 84 52.57 -11.09 -21.68
CA LYS A 84 52.79 -12.52 -21.98
C LYS A 84 52.27 -13.40 -20.83
N LYS A 85 52.02 -14.70 -21.09
CA LYS A 85 51.85 -15.77 -20.09
C LYS A 85 53.03 -16.80 -20.20
N PRO A 86 53.01 -18.05 -19.67
CA PRO A 86 53.98 -18.43 -18.62
C PRO A 86 54.78 -19.71 -18.92
N GLU A 87 55.74 -20.07 -18.05
CA GLU A 87 56.24 -21.44 -17.95
C GLU A 87 56.74 -21.76 -16.51
N LYS A 88 57.04 -23.03 -16.21
CA LYS A 88 57.29 -23.57 -14.86
C LYS A 88 58.78 -23.83 -14.58
N ILE A 89 59.16 -23.84 -13.30
CA ILE A 89 60.03 -24.85 -12.63
C ILE A 89 59.94 -24.66 -11.10
N GLN A 90 60.32 -25.67 -10.31
CA GLN A 90 60.18 -25.71 -8.83
C GLN A 90 61.54 -25.46 -8.08
N PRO A 91 61.80 -25.89 -6.82
CA PRO A 91 62.10 -24.95 -5.73
C PRO A 91 63.48 -25.18 -5.04
N PRO A 92 63.80 -24.40 -3.99
CA PRO A 92 64.38 -25.00 -2.79
C PRO A 92 63.75 -24.51 -1.46
N LYS A 93 64.34 -24.89 -0.31
CA LYS A 93 63.77 -24.85 1.06
C LYS A 93 64.60 -24.01 2.05
N HIS A 94 63.97 -23.59 3.16
CA HIS A 94 64.57 -23.09 4.44
C HIS A 94 65.46 -21.81 4.31
N ALA A 95 65.76 -21.01 5.35
CA ALA A 95 65.62 -21.12 6.82
C ALA A 95 65.44 -19.73 7.49
N LYS A 96 65.27 -19.67 8.83
CA LYS A 96 65.54 -18.47 9.67
C LYS A 96 67.05 -18.39 10.00
N PRO A 97 67.63 -17.21 10.29
CA PRO A 97 67.67 -16.61 11.66
C PRO A 97 66.96 -15.22 11.69
N ARG A 98 66.60 -14.56 12.81
CA ARG A 98 67.31 -14.13 14.05
C ARG A 98 68.43 -13.09 13.82
N ASP A 99 68.57 -12.02 14.60
CA ASP A 99 67.62 -11.29 15.49
C ASP A 99 67.73 -9.77 15.13
N THR A 100 67.85 -8.69 15.93
CA THR A 100 67.97 -8.42 17.39
C THR A 100 67.72 -6.92 17.66
N GLU A 101 67.23 -6.58 18.86
CA GLU A 101 67.21 -5.23 19.50
C GLU A 101 66.31 -4.10 18.88
N LYS A 102 65.78 -3.13 19.66
CA LYS A 102 66.06 -2.77 21.07
C LYS A 102 64.84 -2.21 21.83
N ASP A 103 64.80 -2.53 23.14
CA ASP A 103 64.24 -1.89 24.36
C ASP A 103 63.28 -0.66 24.26
N ALA A 104 62.35 -0.41 25.18
CA ALA A 104 62.15 -0.92 26.56
C ALA A 104 60.63 -0.94 26.93
N SER A 105 60.10 -1.91 27.69
CA SER A 105 59.96 -1.96 29.17
C SER A 105 58.94 -0.96 29.77
N SER A 106 58.11 -1.28 30.79
CA SER A 106 58.10 -2.46 31.69
C SER A 106 56.78 -2.66 32.46
N SER A 107 56.37 -3.94 32.65
CA SER A 107 55.79 -4.56 33.88
C SER A 107 54.57 -3.95 34.60
N THR A 108 53.60 -4.71 35.14
CA THR A 108 53.81 -5.81 36.11
C THR A 108 52.92 -7.06 35.98
N ARG A 109 53.58 -8.22 36.22
CA ARG A 109 53.20 -9.48 36.92
C ARG A 109 51.70 -9.76 37.20
N SER A 110 51.13 -10.93 36.86
CA SER A 110 51.47 -12.35 37.20
C SER A 110 51.16 -12.70 38.68
N GLU A 111 50.77 -13.93 39.07
CA GLU A 111 51.26 -15.28 38.70
C GLU A 111 50.18 -16.41 38.80
N GLN A 112 50.34 -17.46 37.97
CA GLN A 112 50.12 -18.92 38.22
C GLN A 112 48.74 -19.47 38.73
N GLU A 113 48.37 -20.75 38.57
CA GLU A 113 49.12 -21.95 38.12
C GLU A 113 48.18 -23.02 37.45
N ASP A 114 48.74 -23.83 36.54
CA ASP A 114 48.56 -25.29 36.27
C ASP A 114 47.18 -26.03 36.23
N ASP A 115 46.99 -27.15 35.51
CA ASP A 115 47.69 -27.81 34.38
C ASP A 115 46.90 -29.06 33.88
N LYS A 116 47.07 -29.47 32.59
CA LYS A 116 46.80 -30.81 31.93
C LYS A 116 45.47 -31.60 32.19
N SER A 117 45.01 -32.53 31.34
CA SER A 117 45.26 -32.85 29.92
C SER A 117 44.27 -33.90 29.35
N GLY A 118 43.85 -33.71 28.09
CA GLY A 118 43.48 -34.75 27.10
C GLY A 118 42.38 -35.79 27.40
N GLU A 119 42.02 -36.69 26.47
CA GLU A 119 41.85 -36.55 25.01
C GLU A 119 41.00 -37.73 24.45
N GLN A 120 40.10 -37.45 23.51
CA GLN A 120 39.51 -38.31 22.45
C GLN A 120 38.96 -39.76 22.73
N SER A 121 37.64 -39.95 22.51
CA SER A 121 36.93 -40.90 21.59
C SER A 121 37.47 -42.34 21.28
N PRO A 122 36.64 -43.37 20.87
CA PRO A 122 35.23 -43.36 20.39
C PRO A 122 34.30 -44.57 20.80
N LYS A 123 33.07 -44.59 20.23
CA LYS A 123 32.03 -45.64 19.91
C LYS A 123 32.41 -47.16 19.90
N PRO A 124 31.46 -48.17 19.81
CA PRO A 124 29.96 -48.20 19.91
C PRO A 124 29.27 -49.43 20.63
N ALA A 125 27.91 -49.46 20.60
CA ALA A 125 26.98 -50.63 20.45
C ALA A 125 26.45 -51.46 21.66
N GLY A 126 25.16 -51.89 21.59
CA GLY A 126 24.53 -52.88 22.51
C GLY A 126 22.97 -52.97 22.47
N SER A 127 22.44 -54.20 22.50
CA SER A 127 21.01 -54.66 22.56
C SER A 127 20.20 -54.25 23.82
N GLY A 128 18.87 -54.44 23.95
CA GLY A 128 17.81 -55.02 23.09
C GLY A 128 16.57 -55.54 23.89
N GLU A 129 15.50 -55.98 23.21
CA GLU A 129 14.24 -56.59 23.77
C GLU A 129 13.35 -55.69 24.69
N LYS A 130 12.06 -55.94 24.99
CA LYS A 130 11.07 -56.99 24.63
C LYS A 130 9.62 -56.41 24.65
N SER A 131 8.64 -57.09 24.05
CA SER A 131 7.20 -56.72 24.10
C SER A 131 6.47 -57.28 25.34
N PRO A 132 5.19 -56.92 25.55
CA PRO A 132 4.15 -57.94 25.33
C PRO A 132 2.97 -57.46 24.45
N ARG A 133 2.02 -58.37 24.16
CA ARG A 133 0.98 -58.23 23.10
C ARG A 133 -0.27 -59.05 23.45
N ARG A 134 -1.45 -58.62 22.97
CA ARG A 134 -2.76 -59.32 22.92
C ARG A 134 -3.59 -59.43 24.21
N LYS A 135 -4.88 -59.11 24.09
CA LYS A 135 -5.98 -60.11 23.99
C LYS A 135 -7.20 -59.49 23.28
N ALA A 136 -8.10 -60.33 22.75
CA ALA A 136 -9.33 -59.90 22.05
C ALA A 136 -10.40 -61.02 22.07
N SER A 137 -11.63 -60.68 22.46
CA SER A 137 -12.87 -61.50 22.53
C SER A 137 -13.95 -60.68 23.25
N SER A 138 -15.27 -60.77 23.04
CA SER A 138 -16.12 -61.38 21.98
C SER A 138 -17.59 -60.90 22.16
N LYS A 139 -18.48 -61.13 21.17
CA LYS A 139 -19.95 -60.93 21.22
C LYS A 139 -20.66 -62.07 22.06
N PRO A 140 -22.02 -62.20 22.22
CA PRO A 140 -23.18 -61.52 21.55
C PRO A 140 -24.49 -61.27 22.38
N SER A 141 -25.56 -60.81 21.69
CA SER A 141 -27.02 -60.97 21.97
C SER A 141 -27.62 -60.28 23.22
N GLU A 142 -28.95 -60.09 23.41
CA GLU A 142 -30.18 -60.45 22.62
C GLU A 142 -31.35 -59.43 22.83
N VAL A 143 -32.57 -59.72 22.33
CA VAL A 143 -33.79 -58.87 22.37
C VAL A 143 -35.07 -59.70 22.59
N PRO A 144 -36.05 -59.20 23.38
CA PRO A 144 -37.48 -59.23 22.98
C PRO A 144 -38.14 -57.83 23.12
N LYS A 145 -39.09 -57.34 22.30
CA LYS A 145 -40.23 -57.86 21.49
C LYS A 145 -41.54 -58.14 22.24
N ASP A 146 -42.54 -57.30 21.95
CA ASP A 146 -44.00 -57.55 21.79
C ASP A 146 -44.64 -56.22 21.32
N ALA A 147 -45.73 -56.11 20.52
CA ALA A 147 -46.46 -57.07 19.69
C ALA A 147 -47.17 -56.34 18.49
N GLU A 148 -47.75 -57.08 17.54
CA GLU A 148 -48.40 -56.64 16.28
C GLU A 148 -49.96 -56.62 16.38
N PRO A 149 -50.76 -56.34 15.30
CA PRO A 149 -50.72 -55.27 14.27
C PRO A 149 -52.14 -54.66 13.99
N ARG A 150 -52.27 -53.77 12.97
CA ARG A 150 -53.36 -53.78 11.95
C ARG A 150 -53.24 -52.71 10.83
N ASP A 151 -52.98 -53.20 9.61
CA ASP A 151 -53.48 -52.81 8.26
C ASP A 151 -53.52 -51.35 7.71
N ALA A 152 -52.89 -51.20 6.53
CA ALA A 152 -53.31 -50.44 5.31
C ALA A 152 -53.50 -48.88 5.36
N GLU A 153 -53.18 -48.09 4.31
CA GLU A 153 -52.57 -48.36 2.98
C GLU A 153 -51.92 -47.10 2.33
N LYS A 154 -50.89 -47.31 1.48
CA LYS A 154 -50.49 -46.53 0.27
C LYS A 154 -50.51 -44.96 0.26
N LYS A 155 -49.33 -44.32 0.33
CA LYS A 155 -48.59 -43.71 -0.83
C LYS A 155 -47.38 -42.83 -0.42
N PRO A 156 -46.34 -42.68 -1.28
CA PRO A 156 -45.16 -41.86 -1.00
C PRO A 156 -45.35 -40.37 -1.34
N MET A 157 -44.62 -39.49 -0.62
CA MET A 157 -44.58 -38.05 -0.89
C MET A 157 -43.66 -37.70 -2.07
N SER A 158 -44.11 -36.77 -2.91
CA SER A 158 -43.35 -36.21 -4.04
C SER A 158 -42.56 -34.94 -3.66
N PRO A 159 -41.39 -34.67 -4.27
CA PRO A 159 -40.60 -33.47 -3.98
C PRO A 159 -41.28 -32.15 -4.40
N PRO A 160 -40.89 -31.01 -3.81
CA PRO A 160 -41.51 -29.70 -4.10
C PRO A 160 -41.24 -29.23 -5.53
N LYS A 161 -42.23 -28.56 -6.13
CA LYS A 161 -42.17 -28.05 -7.50
C LYS A 161 -41.31 -26.79 -7.59
N ILE A 162 -40.40 -26.76 -8.57
CA ILE A 162 -39.68 -25.54 -8.96
C ILE A 162 -40.62 -24.63 -9.76
N THR A 163 -41.01 -23.50 -9.20
CA THR A 163 -41.85 -22.51 -9.89
C THR A 163 -41.01 -21.65 -10.82
N ARG A 164 -41.22 -21.77 -12.13
CA ARG A 164 -40.50 -21.04 -13.18
C ARG A 164 -40.90 -19.56 -13.20
N VAL A 165 -40.10 -18.70 -12.58
CA VAL A 165 -40.25 -17.24 -12.68
C VAL A 165 -39.86 -16.77 -14.09
N THR A 166 -40.78 -16.12 -14.78
CA THR A 166 -40.51 -15.44 -16.06
C THR A 166 -39.94 -14.04 -15.82
N PRO A 167 -39.04 -13.52 -16.68
CA PRO A 167 -38.47 -12.19 -16.52
C PRO A 167 -39.55 -11.12 -16.71
N SER A 168 -39.88 -10.39 -15.64
CA SER A 168 -40.73 -9.21 -15.70
C SER A 168 -39.98 -8.03 -16.33
N THR A 169 -40.64 -7.32 -17.24
CA THR A 169 -40.18 -6.01 -17.72
C THR A 169 -40.03 -5.02 -16.56
N PRO A 170 -39.03 -4.11 -16.60
CA PRO A 170 -38.80 -3.16 -15.53
C PRO A 170 -39.97 -2.17 -15.40
N SER A 171 -40.75 -2.31 -14.33
CA SER A 171 -41.81 -1.37 -13.96
C SER A 171 -41.22 -0.03 -13.53
N LYS A 172 -41.67 1.06 -14.16
CA LYS A 172 -41.37 2.43 -13.70
C LYS A 172 -41.93 2.62 -12.28
N GLY A 173 -41.08 2.95 -11.31
CA GLY A 173 -41.50 3.11 -9.92
C GLY A 173 -40.35 3.36 -8.95
N SER A 174 -39.65 4.50 -9.09
CA SER A 174 -38.43 4.81 -8.32
C SER A 174 -38.56 6.08 -7.44
N PRO A 175 -38.98 5.97 -6.18
CA PRO A 175 -38.49 6.81 -5.07
C PRO A 175 -37.15 6.22 -4.56
N PRO A 176 -36.19 7.03 -4.03
CA PRO A 176 -36.41 7.79 -2.81
C PRO A 176 -35.77 9.19 -2.73
N PHE A 177 -35.20 9.76 -3.80
CA PHE A 177 -34.54 11.07 -3.72
C PHE A 177 -35.51 12.19 -3.30
N SER A 178 -36.77 12.14 -3.75
CA SER A 178 -37.86 13.01 -3.28
C SER A 178 -38.17 12.80 -1.78
N VAL A 179 -38.07 11.57 -1.29
CA VAL A 179 -38.30 11.22 0.12
C VAL A 179 -37.17 11.77 1.00
N PHE A 180 -35.91 11.69 0.56
CA PHE A 180 -34.80 12.34 1.29
C PHE A 180 -34.87 13.88 1.19
N MET A 181 -35.34 14.42 0.06
CA MET A 181 -35.73 15.83 -0.05
C MET A 181 -36.89 16.20 0.90
N SER A 182 -37.57 15.25 1.56
CA SER A 182 -38.61 15.48 2.57
C SER A 182 -38.12 15.50 4.04
N ILE A 183 -36.87 15.12 4.34
CA ILE A 183 -36.31 15.17 5.72
C ILE A 183 -36.25 16.62 6.24
N PRO A 184 -36.51 16.93 7.51
CA PRO A 184 -36.34 18.29 8.06
C PRO A 184 -34.88 18.79 8.00
N GLY A 185 -34.69 20.10 7.88
CA GLY A 185 -33.38 20.76 7.96
C GLY A 185 -32.96 21.51 6.69
N ARG A 186 -31.92 22.34 6.80
CA ARG A 186 -31.43 23.18 5.69
C ARG A 186 -30.70 22.36 4.62
N LYS A 187 -31.11 22.53 3.34
CA LYS A 187 -30.64 21.72 2.21
C LYS A 187 -29.96 22.54 1.12
N GLU A 188 -28.88 21.97 0.60
CA GLU A 188 -28.27 22.33 -0.67
C GLU A 188 -28.31 21.11 -1.59
N GLY A 189 -28.50 21.31 -2.89
CA GLY A 189 -28.43 20.23 -3.87
C GLY A 189 -28.13 20.77 -5.26
N GLY A 190 -27.55 19.94 -6.10
CA GLY A 190 -27.08 20.36 -7.42
C GLY A 190 -26.73 19.18 -8.32
N THR A 191 -26.25 19.50 -9.53
CA THR A 191 -25.74 18.52 -10.49
C THR A 191 -24.33 18.96 -10.92
N ILE A 192 -23.41 18.00 -11.03
CA ILE A 192 -22.00 18.21 -11.38
C ILE A 192 -21.69 17.28 -12.56
N ASN A 193 -21.22 17.79 -13.70
CA ASN A 193 -20.67 16.92 -14.75
C ASN A 193 -19.17 16.70 -14.49
N SER A 194 -18.74 15.45 -14.60
CA SER A 194 -17.32 15.04 -14.57
C SER A 194 -16.42 15.74 -15.60
N LYS A 195 -17.01 16.30 -16.68
CA LYS A 195 -16.29 17.07 -17.71
C LYS A 195 -16.18 18.58 -17.42
N ASP A 196 -16.94 19.14 -16.46
CA ASP A 196 -16.88 20.57 -16.12
C ASP A 196 -15.56 20.93 -15.38
N PHE A 197 -14.88 19.93 -14.80
CA PHE A 197 -13.74 20.10 -13.91
C PHE A 197 -12.52 19.33 -14.45
N ALA A 198 -11.48 20.06 -14.85
CA ALA A 198 -10.20 19.48 -15.27
C ALA A 198 -9.12 19.72 -14.21
N LEU A 199 -8.32 18.68 -13.93
CA LEU A 199 -7.05 18.84 -13.22
C LEU A 199 -6.07 19.59 -14.14
N LYS A 200 -5.62 20.77 -13.74
CA LYS A 200 -4.66 21.58 -14.50
C LYS A 200 -3.29 21.54 -13.82
N PRO A 201 -2.19 21.24 -14.52
CA PRO A 201 -0.86 21.46 -13.97
C PRO A 201 -0.64 22.97 -13.73
N LEU A 202 0.11 23.30 -12.70
CA LEU A 202 0.65 24.66 -12.52
C LEU A 202 2.11 24.66 -12.95
N ASP A 203 2.49 25.66 -13.75
CA ASP A 203 3.86 25.82 -14.23
C ASP A 203 4.72 26.46 -13.13
N VAL A 204 5.56 25.63 -12.52
CA VAL A 204 6.43 25.96 -11.39
C VAL A 204 7.76 25.26 -11.64
N GLU A 205 8.86 26.02 -11.62
CA GLU A 205 10.20 25.47 -11.82
C GLU A 205 10.48 24.39 -10.76
N THR A 206 10.73 23.18 -11.23
CA THR A 206 10.87 21.97 -10.40
C THR A 206 12.30 21.44 -10.54
N PRO A 207 12.98 21.09 -9.43
CA PRO A 207 14.32 20.49 -9.50
C PRO A 207 14.37 19.17 -10.28
N PRO A 208 15.57 18.67 -10.62
CA PRO A 208 15.72 17.36 -11.24
C PRO A 208 15.24 16.22 -10.33
N VAL A 209 14.19 15.52 -10.76
CA VAL A 209 13.73 14.29 -10.13
C VAL A 209 14.75 13.17 -10.38
N PRO A 210 15.15 12.38 -9.37
CA PRO A 210 16.12 11.31 -9.55
C PRO A 210 15.58 10.17 -10.42
N ARG A 211 16.49 9.28 -10.85
CA ARG A 211 16.14 8.03 -11.52
C ARG A 211 16.35 6.85 -10.60
N LEU A 212 15.86 5.68 -11.00
CA LEU A 212 16.24 4.42 -10.38
C LEU A 212 17.73 4.12 -10.59
N SER A 213 18.34 3.51 -9.56
CA SER A 213 19.72 3.04 -9.54
C SER A 213 19.78 1.51 -9.75
N PHE A 214 20.97 0.92 -9.70
CA PHE A 214 21.20 -0.55 -9.71
C PHE A 214 20.57 -1.35 -10.87
N GLY A 215 20.28 -0.71 -12.01
CA GLY A 215 19.61 -1.33 -13.15
C GLY A 215 18.10 -1.56 -12.95
N LEU A 216 17.50 -0.98 -11.90
CA LEU A 216 16.10 -1.23 -11.53
C LEU A 216 15.09 -0.67 -12.56
N GLU A 217 15.51 0.21 -13.47
CA GLU A 217 14.68 0.73 -14.55
C GLU A 217 14.15 -0.38 -15.50
N ARG A 218 14.81 -1.55 -15.58
CA ARG A 218 14.27 -2.71 -16.32
C ARG A 218 12.92 -3.21 -15.81
N VAL A 219 12.58 -2.93 -14.53
CA VAL A 219 11.31 -3.31 -13.89
C VAL A 219 10.12 -2.57 -14.49
N LEU A 220 10.34 -1.35 -15.00
CA LEU A 220 9.28 -0.45 -15.47
C LEU A 220 8.58 -0.95 -16.76
N PHE A 221 9.26 -1.76 -17.58
CA PHE A 221 8.88 -1.98 -18.98
C PHE A 221 8.30 -3.36 -19.33
N ASN A 222 8.32 -4.34 -18.42
CA ASN A 222 7.59 -5.60 -18.60
C ASN A 222 6.75 -5.90 -17.35
N PRO A 223 5.49 -6.36 -17.51
CA PRO A 223 4.56 -6.51 -16.39
C PRO A 223 4.90 -7.70 -15.49
N GLY A 224 4.57 -7.56 -14.20
CA GLY A 224 4.73 -8.60 -13.18
C GLY A 224 5.99 -8.45 -12.33
N VAL A 225 6.38 -9.55 -11.68
CA VAL A 225 7.38 -9.54 -10.61
C VAL A 225 8.77 -9.92 -11.09
N TYR A 226 9.74 -9.08 -10.74
CA TYR A 226 11.18 -9.28 -10.89
C TYR A 226 11.76 -9.69 -9.54
N GLN A 227 11.96 -10.99 -9.34
CA GLN A 227 12.70 -11.48 -8.18
C GLN A 227 14.13 -10.92 -8.22
N LEU A 228 14.67 -10.44 -7.09
CA LEU A 228 16.05 -9.96 -6.98
C LEU A 228 17.05 -11.06 -7.36
N ARG A 229 16.70 -12.32 -7.07
CA ARG A 229 17.47 -13.53 -7.37
C ARG A 229 16.54 -14.64 -7.82
N ASP A 230 16.87 -15.38 -8.89
CA ASP A 230 16.12 -16.57 -9.28
C ASP A 230 16.34 -17.69 -8.23
N PRO A 231 15.29 -18.16 -7.52
CA PRO A 231 15.45 -19.19 -6.49
C PRO A 231 15.94 -20.54 -7.06
N ARG A 232 15.77 -20.79 -8.36
CA ARG A 232 16.15 -22.07 -9.00
C ARG A 232 17.61 -22.11 -9.44
N SER A 233 18.11 -21.07 -10.13
CA SER A 233 19.52 -20.98 -10.56
C SER A 233 20.44 -20.31 -9.55
N ARG A 234 19.88 -19.65 -8.52
CA ARG A 234 20.60 -18.86 -7.50
C ARG A 234 21.39 -17.68 -8.09
N VAL A 235 21.05 -17.24 -9.31
CA VAL A 235 21.63 -16.05 -9.98
C VAL A 235 20.85 -14.79 -9.59
N TYR A 236 21.56 -13.70 -9.28
CA TYR A 236 20.97 -12.38 -9.02
C TYR A 236 20.63 -11.65 -10.33
N ASN A 237 19.44 -11.05 -10.44
CA ASN A 237 18.97 -10.33 -11.63
C ASN A 237 19.33 -8.82 -11.63
N PHE A 238 19.83 -8.34 -10.49
CA PHE A 238 20.27 -6.97 -10.19
C PHE A 238 21.50 -7.05 -9.28
N ASP A 239 22.03 -5.91 -8.81
CA ASP A 239 23.15 -5.90 -7.84
C ASP A 239 22.80 -6.66 -6.54
N PRO A 240 23.60 -7.65 -6.11
CA PRO A 240 23.43 -8.35 -4.84
C PRO A 240 23.40 -7.43 -3.60
N TYR A 241 23.92 -6.21 -3.69
CA TYR A 241 23.87 -5.19 -2.64
C TYR A 241 22.44 -4.94 -2.13
N LEU A 242 21.46 -4.85 -3.06
CA LEU A 242 20.03 -4.73 -2.75
C LEU A 242 19.47 -5.89 -1.90
N GLY A 243 20.21 -7.00 -1.80
CA GLY A 243 19.83 -8.18 -1.03
C GLY A 243 19.93 -8.00 0.48
N SER A 244 20.53 -6.91 0.96
CA SER A 244 20.55 -6.53 2.38
C SER A 244 20.10 -5.08 2.52
N ILE A 245 19.12 -4.83 3.40
CA ILE A 245 18.71 -3.48 3.78
C ILE A 245 19.64 -3.01 4.90
N MET A 246 20.01 -1.72 4.91
CA MET A 246 20.79 -1.15 6.01
C MET A 246 19.96 -1.17 7.31
N PRO A 247 20.47 -1.72 8.42
CA PRO A 247 19.74 -1.72 9.69
C PRO A 247 19.39 -0.31 10.16
N VAL A 248 18.23 -0.15 10.82
CA VAL A 248 17.78 1.16 11.33
C VAL A 248 18.69 1.70 12.45
N THR A 249 19.42 0.82 13.15
CA THR A 249 20.47 1.17 14.11
C THR A 249 21.76 1.65 13.43
N GLU A 250 21.99 1.32 12.16
CA GLU A 250 23.13 1.77 11.36
C GLU A 250 22.82 2.99 10.47
N PHE A 251 21.57 3.16 10.04
CA PHE A 251 21.15 4.31 9.22
C PHE A 251 20.97 5.56 10.10
N ASP A 252 21.43 6.73 9.61
CA ASP A 252 21.30 8.00 10.31
C ASP A 252 20.06 8.80 9.89
N PHE A 253 18.90 8.47 10.47
CA PHE A 253 17.65 9.20 10.20
C PHE A 253 17.70 10.68 10.60
N ALA A 254 18.63 11.08 11.48
CA ALA A 254 18.84 12.48 11.86
C ALA A 254 19.47 13.34 10.74
N SER A 255 20.00 12.73 9.67
CA SER A 255 20.45 13.43 8.47
C SER A 255 19.32 13.72 7.47
N LEU A 256 18.17 13.06 7.58
CA LEU A 256 17.06 13.19 6.62
C LEU A 256 16.23 14.45 6.84
N LYS A 257 15.67 14.98 5.75
CA LYS A 257 14.70 16.08 5.77
C LYS A 257 13.45 15.76 6.60
N ASP A 258 12.97 16.75 7.34
CA ASP A 258 11.65 16.73 7.96
C ASP A 258 10.52 16.67 6.91
N TYR A 259 9.40 16.05 7.27
CA TYR A 259 8.21 16.04 6.41
C TYR A 259 7.42 17.36 6.53
N ILE A 260 7.34 18.12 5.44
CA ILE A 260 6.65 19.41 5.39
C ILE A 260 5.13 19.20 5.21
N THR A 261 4.34 19.47 6.25
CA THR A 261 2.87 19.49 6.22
C THR A 261 2.33 20.67 5.38
N SER A 262 1.07 20.59 4.93
CA SER A 262 0.48 21.58 4.03
C SER A 262 0.43 22.98 4.65
N SER A 263 0.19 23.07 5.96
CA SER A 263 0.21 24.33 6.71
C SER A 263 1.60 24.96 6.85
N LYS A 264 2.67 24.13 6.87
CA LYS A 264 4.06 24.59 6.98
C LYS A 264 4.69 24.96 5.63
N ASP A 265 4.00 24.67 4.53
CA ASP A 265 4.50 24.95 3.17
C ASP A 265 4.13 26.36 2.70
N ASN A 266 5.04 27.30 2.94
CA ASN A 266 4.90 28.69 2.48
C ASN A 266 4.90 28.80 0.94
N SER A 267 5.59 27.91 0.22
CA SER A 267 5.61 27.93 -1.25
C SER A 267 4.25 27.55 -1.82
N LEU A 268 3.63 26.49 -1.31
CA LEU A 268 2.27 26.08 -1.64
C LEU A 268 1.23 27.16 -1.28
N ARG A 269 1.38 27.83 -0.12
CA ARG A 269 0.52 28.96 0.28
C ARG A 269 0.64 30.13 -0.71
N ASN A 270 1.86 30.50 -1.09
CA ASN A 270 2.13 31.57 -2.05
C ASN A 270 1.57 31.25 -3.44
N ILE A 271 1.70 30.00 -3.91
CA ILE A 271 1.11 29.54 -5.17
C ILE A 271 -0.43 29.65 -5.11
N ALA A 272 -1.06 29.23 -4.01
CA ALA A 272 -2.51 29.33 -3.86
C ALA A 272 -3.00 30.80 -3.82
N GLN A 273 -2.29 31.71 -3.16
CA GLN A 273 -2.60 33.14 -3.19
C GLN A 273 -2.48 33.73 -4.60
N LYS A 274 -1.40 33.39 -5.34
CA LYS A 274 -1.20 33.79 -6.74
C LYS A 274 -2.35 33.31 -7.66
N GLU A 275 -2.71 32.03 -7.56
CA GLU A 275 -3.77 31.40 -8.35
C GLU A 275 -5.19 31.68 -7.80
N LYS A 276 -5.31 32.48 -6.72
CA LYS A 276 -6.55 32.87 -6.04
C LYS A 276 -7.41 31.67 -5.60
N LYS A 277 -6.75 30.69 -4.98
CA LYS A 277 -7.31 29.42 -4.49
C LYS A 277 -7.47 29.42 -2.98
N LYS A 278 -8.54 28.78 -2.50
CA LYS A 278 -8.90 28.74 -1.07
C LYS A 278 -8.22 27.61 -0.32
N TYR A 279 -8.04 26.46 -0.96
CA TYR A 279 -7.67 25.21 -0.30
C TYR A 279 -6.30 24.73 -0.77
N ILE A 280 -5.44 24.33 0.16
CA ILE A 280 -4.16 23.68 -0.14
C ILE A 280 -4.04 22.32 0.55
N GLY A 281 -3.42 21.35 -0.11
CA GLY A 281 -3.19 20.03 0.46
C GLY A 281 -2.07 19.26 -0.23
N SER A 282 -1.52 18.27 0.46
CA SER A 282 -0.57 17.30 -0.10
C SER A 282 -1.30 16.03 -0.56
N SER A 283 -0.71 15.30 -1.50
CA SER A 283 -1.25 14.01 -1.96
C SER A 283 -1.51 13.05 -0.78
N SER A 284 -0.59 12.99 0.19
CA SER A 284 -0.76 12.23 1.43
C SER A 284 -1.93 12.70 2.29
N SER A 285 -2.06 13.99 2.61
CA SER A 285 -3.12 14.49 3.50
C SER A 285 -4.53 14.39 2.90
N MET A 286 -4.64 14.46 1.57
CA MET A 286 -5.91 14.42 0.87
C MET A 286 -6.47 13.01 0.64
N THR A 287 -5.62 11.98 0.51
CA THR A 287 -6.05 10.62 0.11
C THR A 287 -7.08 9.96 1.04
N SER A 288 -6.96 10.13 2.37
CA SER A 288 -7.87 9.49 3.33
C SER A 288 -9.30 10.02 3.18
N SER A 289 -9.47 11.34 3.07
CA SER A 289 -10.80 11.96 2.86
C SER A 289 -11.34 11.67 1.46
N LEU A 290 -10.50 11.72 0.41
CA LEU A 290 -10.88 11.35 -0.95
C LEU A 290 -11.35 9.89 -1.08
N SER A 291 -10.83 8.98 -0.26
CA SER A 291 -11.28 7.57 -0.23
C SER A 291 -12.77 7.45 0.12
N HIS A 292 -13.31 8.34 0.96
CA HIS A 292 -14.75 8.36 1.28
C HIS A 292 -15.63 8.83 0.12
N PHE A 293 -15.15 9.77 -0.69
CA PHE A 293 -15.83 10.16 -1.93
C PHE A 293 -15.80 9.04 -2.97
N HIS A 294 -14.70 8.28 -3.08
CA HIS A 294 -14.65 7.04 -3.87
C HIS A 294 -15.68 6.01 -3.37
N TYR A 295 -15.79 5.74 -2.05
CA TYR A 295 -16.79 4.81 -1.54
C TYR A 295 -18.23 5.26 -1.84
N LEU A 296 -18.49 6.57 -1.79
CA LEU A 296 -19.79 7.18 -2.08
C LEU A 296 -20.15 7.09 -3.57
N LEU A 297 -19.29 7.61 -4.46
CA LEU A 297 -19.49 7.64 -5.91
C LEU A 297 -19.49 6.24 -6.53
N SER A 298 -18.59 5.38 -6.10
CA SER A 298 -18.47 4.01 -6.61
C SER A 298 -19.54 3.06 -6.04
N ALA A 299 -20.34 3.53 -5.07
CA ALA A 299 -21.32 2.77 -4.27
C ALA A 299 -20.72 1.52 -3.58
N TRP A 300 -19.64 1.72 -2.82
CA TRP A 300 -18.80 0.66 -2.23
C TRP A 300 -18.37 -0.38 -3.27
N ARG A 301 -17.58 0.02 -4.28
CA ARG A 301 -17.06 -0.95 -5.26
C ARG A 301 -16.08 -1.91 -4.59
N GLY A 302 -16.36 -3.20 -4.69
CA GLY A 302 -15.43 -4.24 -4.24
C GLY A 302 -14.27 -4.38 -5.21
N THR A 303 -13.07 -4.60 -4.67
CA THR A 303 -11.84 -4.74 -5.44
C THR A 303 -11.88 -5.94 -6.38
N ASP A 304 -11.44 -5.76 -7.62
CA ASP A 304 -11.27 -6.84 -8.57
C ASP A 304 -10.01 -7.66 -8.26
N ILE A 305 -10.17 -8.99 -8.29
CA ILE A 305 -9.13 -9.98 -8.00
C ILE A 305 -8.94 -10.96 -9.18
N ARG A 306 -9.46 -10.64 -10.38
CA ARG A 306 -9.25 -11.41 -11.63
C ARG A 306 -7.78 -11.43 -12.09
N THR A 307 -6.92 -10.60 -11.50
CA THR A 307 -5.47 -10.57 -11.70
C THR A 307 -4.72 -11.66 -10.92
N LEU A 308 -5.36 -12.28 -9.92
CA LEU A 308 -4.78 -13.38 -9.14
C LEU A 308 -5.05 -14.74 -9.79
N SER A 309 -4.31 -15.76 -9.37
CA SER A 309 -4.56 -17.16 -9.73
C SER A 309 -5.93 -17.65 -9.23
N GLN A 310 -6.48 -18.65 -9.92
CA GLN A 310 -7.77 -19.24 -9.54
C GLN A 310 -7.69 -19.97 -8.18
N GLU A 311 -6.52 -20.52 -7.86
CA GLU A 311 -6.24 -21.30 -6.65
C GLU A 311 -5.99 -20.44 -5.40
N PHE A 312 -5.69 -19.14 -5.54
CA PHE A 312 -5.48 -18.24 -4.41
C PHE A 312 -6.70 -18.24 -3.46
N PRO A 313 -6.57 -18.57 -2.16
CA PRO A 313 -7.72 -18.98 -1.36
C PRO A 313 -8.63 -17.84 -0.94
N ASP A 314 -8.08 -16.66 -0.61
CA ASP A 314 -8.88 -15.56 -0.08
C ASP A 314 -9.70 -14.90 -1.20
N LYS A 315 -11.04 -15.00 -1.13
CA LYS A 315 -11.96 -14.43 -2.14
C LYS A 315 -12.63 -13.11 -1.73
N LEU A 316 -12.27 -12.54 -0.57
CA LEU A 316 -12.82 -11.27 -0.08
C LEU A 316 -12.42 -10.09 -0.98
N ARG A 317 -13.41 -9.25 -1.33
CA ARG A 317 -13.24 -8.07 -2.21
C ARG A 317 -13.46 -6.73 -1.51
N THR A 318 -13.55 -6.72 -0.19
CA THR A 318 -13.75 -5.50 0.60
C THR A 318 -12.43 -4.84 0.96
N PHE A 319 -12.34 -3.51 0.88
CA PHE A 319 -11.25 -2.76 1.50
C PHE A 319 -11.11 -3.11 2.99
N THR A 320 -9.89 -3.01 3.54
CA THR A 320 -9.62 -3.38 4.95
C THR A 320 -10.37 -2.49 5.94
N ARG A 321 -10.56 -2.98 7.19
CA ARG A 321 -11.14 -2.21 8.33
C ARG A 321 -10.56 -0.80 8.44
N LEU A 322 -9.23 -0.67 8.27
CA LEU A 322 -8.50 0.58 8.39
C LEU A 322 -8.83 1.56 7.24
N LEU A 323 -8.90 1.09 6.00
CA LEU A 323 -9.33 1.94 4.88
C LEU A 323 -10.82 2.31 4.94
N ARG A 324 -11.65 1.50 5.61
CA ARG A 324 -13.09 1.74 5.82
C ARG A 324 -13.41 2.56 7.08
N ALA A 325 -12.42 2.88 7.90
CA ALA A 325 -12.60 3.70 9.10
C ALA A 325 -12.96 5.15 8.74
N PRO A 326 -13.63 5.93 9.62
CA PRO A 326 -13.82 7.36 9.40
C PRO A 326 -12.49 8.10 9.25
N SER A 327 -12.33 8.86 8.17
CA SER A 327 -11.21 9.78 7.97
C SER A 327 -11.41 11.04 8.80
N ALA A 328 -10.32 11.59 9.34
CA ALA A 328 -10.29 12.88 10.00
C ALA A 328 -9.13 13.73 9.47
N MET A 329 -9.31 15.05 9.49
CA MET A 329 -8.33 16.02 9.01
C MET A 329 -8.52 17.38 9.69
N PHE A 330 -7.48 18.22 9.64
CA PHE A 330 -7.55 19.62 10.01
C PHE A 330 -7.53 20.50 8.77
N LEU A 331 -8.41 21.50 8.75
CA LEU A 331 -8.49 22.57 7.77
C LEU A 331 -8.02 23.85 8.46
N LYS A 332 -6.70 24.09 8.47
CA LYS A 332 -6.06 25.19 9.20
C LYS A 332 -6.13 26.50 8.42
N TYR A 333 -6.70 27.56 9.00
CA TYR A 333 -6.79 28.86 8.33
C TYR A 333 -5.51 29.68 8.53
N GLN A 334 -4.87 30.11 7.43
CA GLN A 334 -3.64 30.91 7.42
C GLN A 334 -3.64 31.87 6.21
N ASP A 335 -3.49 33.17 6.45
CA ASP A 335 -3.31 34.21 5.42
C ASP A 335 -4.32 34.18 4.24
N GLY A 336 -5.59 33.94 4.54
CA GLY A 336 -6.67 33.86 3.54
C GLY A 336 -6.81 32.50 2.85
N VAL A 337 -5.93 31.56 3.14
CA VAL A 337 -5.89 30.19 2.61
C VAL A 337 -6.21 29.19 3.73
N TYR A 338 -6.77 28.03 3.38
CA TYR A 338 -7.05 26.92 4.29
C TYR A 338 -6.21 25.70 3.91
N ALA A 339 -5.34 25.25 4.83
CA ALA A 339 -4.43 24.14 4.63
C ALA A 339 -5.00 22.82 5.20
N ILE A 340 -4.94 21.76 4.39
CA ILE A 340 -5.43 20.42 4.71
C ILE A 340 -4.27 19.59 5.25
N ASP A 341 -4.26 19.37 6.56
CA ASP A 341 -3.33 18.50 7.28
C ASP A 341 -4.05 17.24 7.77
N ALA A 342 -3.33 16.12 7.81
CA ALA A 342 -3.87 14.86 8.32
C ALA A 342 -4.08 14.90 9.85
N ASP A 343 -5.14 14.27 10.34
CA ASP A 343 -5.37 14.11 11.78
C ASP A 343 -4.58 12.92 12.35
N LYS A 344 -3.65 13.21 13.25
CA LYS A 344 -2.72 12.25 13.86
C LYS A 344 -3.13 11.70 15.23
N GLU A 345 -4.39 11.89 15.66
CA GLU A 345 -4.80 11.52 17.03
C GLU A 345 -4.52 10.05 17.40
N PHE A 346 -4.52 9.18 16.40
CA PHE A 346 -4.25 7.74 16.53
C PHE A 346 -3.08 7.30 15.64
N ASP A 347 -2.14 8.21 15.32
CA ASP A 347 -0.85 7.81 14.75
C ASP A 347 -0.08 7.02 15.83
N SER A 348 0.46 5.86 15.46
CA SER A 348 1.21 4.98 16.34
C SER A 348 2.62 4.73 15.83
N ALA A 349 3.54 4.49 16.77
CA ALA A 349 4.94 4.23 16.48
C ALA A 349 5.10 2.91 15.71
N ASN A 350 5.86 2.93 14.61
CA ASN A 350 6.13 1.73 13.83
C ASN A 350 7.46 1.83 13.07
N ILE A 351 8.08 0.68 12.84
CA ILE A 351 9.37 0.54 12.15
C ILE A 351 9.34 1.01 10.67
N LEU A 352 8.16 1.03 10.03
CA LEU A 352 8.03 1.19 8.59
C LEU A 352 8.12 2.65 8.12
N MET A 353 7.72 3.62 8.96
CA MET A 353 7.77 5.05 8.62
C MET A 353 9.18 5.53 8.27
N ASN A 354 10.17 5.17 9.10
CA ASN A 354 11.56 5.57 8.88
C ASN A 354 12.18 4.78 7.71
N LEU A 355 11.87 3.48 7.61
CA LEU A 355 12.45 2.61 6.59
C LEU A 355 12.02 3.00 5.16
N GLY A 356 10.84 3.60 4.98
CA GLY A 356 10.38 4.11 3.67
C GLY A 356 11.39 5.08 3.04
N LYS A 357 11.70 6.19 3.71
CA LYS A 357 12.69 7.18 3.25
C LYS A 357 14.08 6.57 3.00
N SER A 358 14.52 5.66 3.85
CA SER A 358 15.80 4.96 3.68
C SER A 358 15.81 4.11 2.40
N MET A 359 14.72 3.40 2.11
CA MET A 359 14.59 2.61 0.88
C MET A 359 14.38 3.47 -0.37
N GLU A 360 13.69 4.60 -0.29
CA GLU A 360 13.58 5.57 -1.39
C GLU A 360 14.98 6.06 -1.83
N LYS A 361 15.85 6.40 -0.87
CA LYS A 361 17.27 6.73 -1.12
C LYS A 361 18.05 5.52 -1.67
N LEU A 362 17.86 4.31 -1.13
CA LEU A 362 18.52 3.08 -1.62
C LEU A 362 18.15 2.74 -3.08
N LEU A 363 16.93 3.03 -3.51
CA LEU A 363 16.46 2.72 -4.87
C LEU A 363 16.88 3.77 -5.91
N THR A 364 17.30 4.96 -5.48
CA THR A 364 17.59 6.12 -6.36
C THR A 364 19.06 6.56 -6.39
N LEU A 365 19.81 6.36 -5.30
CA LEU A 365 21.21 6.76 -5.23
C LEU A 365 22.18 5.68 -5.74
N PRO A 366 23.37 6.07 -6.23
CA PRO A 366 24.52 5.18 -6.29
C PRO A 366 24.86 4.62 -4.89
N LYS A 367 25.45 3.43 -4.86
CA LYS A 367 25.86 2.76 -3.62
C LYS A 367 26.78 3.64 -2.76
N GLU A 368 27.74 4.28 -3.40
CA GLU A 368 28.76 5.10 -2.78
C GLU A 368 28.16 6.31 -2.04
N GLU A 369 27.10 6.90 -2.57
CA GLU A 369 26.35 7.99 -1.92
C GLU A 369 25.38 7.47 -0.85
N PHE A 370 24.73 6.32 -1.07
CA PHE A 370 23.83 5.74 -0.08
C PHE A 370 24.56 5.30 1.21
N GLU A 371 25.81 4.81 1.09
CA GLU A 371 26.66 4.49 2.26
C GLU A 371 27.08 5.72 3.08
N ARG A 372 26.87 6.95 2.59
CA ARG A 372 27.09 8.19 3.35
C ARG A 372 26.02 8.45 4.42
N TYR A 373 24.86 7.77 4.34
CA TYR A 373 23.82 7.82 5.37
C TYR A 373 24.06 6.80 6.50
N ARG A 374 25.11 5.97 6.43
CA ARG A 374 25.50 5.07 7.53
C ARG A 374 26.15 5.89 8.65
N ARG A 375 25.73 5.68 9.90
CA ARG A 375 26.26 6.38 11.09
C ARG A 375 27.77 6.23 11.27
N SER A 376 28.34 5.10 10.83
CA SER A 376 29.77 4.80 10.88
C SER A 376 30.55 5.21 9.63
N SER A 377 29.97 6.02 8.74
CA SER A 377 30.62 6.46 7.51
C SER A 377 31.63 7.58 7.79
N GLU A 378 32.85 7.48 7.26
CA GLU A 378 33.88 8.52 7.40
C GLU A 378 33.52 9.80 6.61
N ASN A 379 32.83 9.64 5.47
CA ASN A 379 32.33 10.74 4.64
C ASN A 379 30.80 10.87 4.76
N LYS A 380 30.31 10.87 6.00
CA LYS A 380 28.89 10.96 6.34
C LYS A 380 28.27 12.24 5.77
N ILE A 381 27.06 12.13 5.19
CA ILE A 381 26.28 13.31 4.75
C ILE A 381 25.86 14.16 5.95
N SER A 382 26.00 15.49 5.85
CA SER A 382 25.57 16.41 6.90
C SER A 382 24.10 16.81 6.73
N PRO A 383 23.39 17.20 7.81
CA PRO A 383 22.02 17.72 7.71
C PRO A 383 21.92 18.96 6.81
N GLU A 384 22.96 19.79 6.77
CA GLU A 384 23.05 20.98 5.91
C GLU A 384 23.22 20.60 4.44
N GLU A 385 24.01 19.57 4.14
CA GLU A 385 24.20 19.04 2.78
C GLU A 385 22.91 18.41 2.24
N GLU A 386 22.26 17.52 3.01
CA GLU A 386 20.95 16.99 2.65
C GLU A 386 19.93 18.12 2.53
N GLN A 387 19.93 19.10 3.44
CA GLN A 387 18.96 20.19 3.39
C GLN A 387 19.15 21.10 2.16
N ALA A 388 20.39 21.26 1.67
CA ALA A 388 20.69 21.99 0.44
C ALA A 388 20.19 21.30 -0.84
N VAL A 389 19.96 19.98 -0.85
CA VAL A 389 19.35 19.27 -1.99
C VAL A 389 17.85 19.62 -2.06
N PRO A 390 17.36 20.30 -3.11
CA PRO A 390 15.96 20.73 -3.16
C PRO A 390 15.03 19.56 -3.49
N GLU A 391 13.92 19.44 -2.75
CA GLU A 391 12.89 18.43 -3.03
C GLU A 391 12.08 18.78 -4.29
N SER A 392 11.73 17.76 -5.07
CA SER A 392 10.96 17.92 -6.31
C SER A 392 9.46 17.75 -6.08
N TYR A 393 8.67 18.73 -6.52
CA TYR A 393 7.24 18.81 -6.28
C TYR A 393 6.46 19.17 -7.55
N HIS A 394 5.45 18.37 -7.90
CA HIS A 394 4.42 18.79 -8.85
C HIS A 394 3.29 19.54 -8.14
N TYR A 395 2.85 20.63 -8.75
CA TYR A 395 1.66 21.39 -8.35
C TYR A 395 0.56 21.25 -9.41
N SER A 396 -0.68 21.04 -8.94
CA SER A 396 -1.87 20.91 -9.79
C SER A 396 -3.06 21.64 -9.14
N THR A 397 -3.97 22.22 -9.93
CA THR A 397 -5.21 22.86 -9.43
C THR A 397 -6.47 22.20 -10.00
N LEU A 398 -7.52 22.13 -9.19
CA LEU A 398 -8.86 21.68 -9.57
C LEU A 398 -9.86 22.40 -8.66
N GLY A 399 -10.83 23.11 -9.24
CA GLY A 399 -11.74 23.96 -8.46
C GLY A 399 -10.98 25.06 -7.71
N ASP A 400 -11.21 25.16 -6.40
CA ASP A 400 -10.52 26.08 -5.48
C ASP A 400 -9.33 25.44 -4.73
N PHE A 401 -8.91 24.23 -5.12
CA PHE A 401 -7.72 23.56 -4.57
C PHE A 401 -6.44 23.89 -5.35
N VAL A 402 -5.33 24.01 -4.64
CA VAL A 402 -3.98 23.67 -5.15
C VAL A 402 -3.49 22.43 -4.40
N MET A 403 -2.95 21.47 -5.14
CA MET A 403 -2.51 20.17 -4.63
C MET A 403 -1.03 19.98 -4.94
N ARG A 404 -0.25 19.63 -3.90
CA ARG A 404 1.18 19.30 -4.00
C ARG A 404 1.37 17.78 -4.01
N SER A 405 2.17 17.25 -4.92
CA SER A 405 2.74 15.91 -4.79
C SER A 405 4.26 15.97 -4.84
N GLN A 406 4.90 15.25 -3.92
CA GLN A 406 6.32 14.91 -4.03
C GLN A 406 6.55 14.01 -5.25
N LEU A 407 7.76 14.05 -5.81
CA LEU A 407 8.17 13.28 -6.99
C LEU A 407 9.35 12.38 -6.62
N ASP A 408 9.10 11.09 -6.53
CA ASP A 408 10.07 10.12 -6.00
C ASP A 408 11.05 9.65 -7.08
N ALA A 409 10.59 9.43 -8.32
CA ALA A 409 11.42 8.97 -9.44
C ALA A 409 10.88 9.36 -10.83
N TYR A 410 11.77 9.37 -11.82
CA TYR A 410 11.50 9.75 -13.21
C TYR A 410 12.16 8.81 -14.23
N ASP A 411 11.43 8.44 -15.29
CA ASP A 411 12.00 7.90 -16.52
C ASP A 411 11.26 8.42 -17.78
N PRO A 412 11.96 9.06 -18.74
CA PRO A 412 11.34 9.65 -19.94
C PRO A 412 10.76 8.63 -20.93
N ARG A 413 10.93 7.32 -20.70
CA ARG A 413 10.36 6.25 -21.54
C ARG A 413 8.99 5.80 -21.04
N LEU A 414 8.57 6.21 -19.85
CA LEU A 414 7.21 5.98 -19.34
C LEU A 414 6.22 7.00 -19.94
N PRO A 415 4.92 6.66 -20.05
CA PRO A 415 3.89 7.58 -20.53
C PRO A 415 3.70 8.85 -19.69
N GLY A 416 2.91 9.78 -20.23
CA GLY A 416 2.47 10.98 -19.52
C GLY A 416 3.62 11.94 -19.20
N THR A 417 3.95 12.07 -17.92
CA THR A 417 5.05 12.92 -17.43
C THR A 417 6.37 12.16 -17.28
N GLY A 418 6.38 10.84 -17.45
CA GLY A 418 7.50 9.97 -17.07
C GLY A 418 7.72 9.82 -15.56
N MET A 419 6.96 10.52 -14.72
CA MET A 419 7.08 10.46 -13.26
C MET A 419 6.41 9.21 -12.70
N PHE A 420 6.99 8.63 -11.66
CA PHE A 420 6.39 7.55 -10.88
C PHE A 420 6.77 7.64 -9.41
N ASP A 421 5.95 6.99 -8.59
CA ASP A 421 5.99 7.05 -7.14
C ASP A 421 6.64 5.76 -6.60
N LEU A 422 7.54 5.87 -5.62
CA LEU A 422 8.35 4.77 -5.08
C LEU A 422 7.72 4.26 -3.79
N LYS A 423 7.34 2.99 -3.73
CA LYS A 423 6.72 2.39 -2.54
C LYS A 423 7.36 1.07 -2.18
N THR A 424 7.25 0.74 -0.90
CA THR A 424 7.92 -0.40 -0.30
C THR A 424 6.91 -1.25 0.45
N ARG A 425 6.96 -2.56 0.21
CA ARG A 425 5.99 -3.52 0.70
C ARG A 425 6.62 -4.50 1.68
N ALA A 426 6.48 -4.17 2.96
CA ALA A 426 6.79 -5.10 4.03
C ALA A 426 5.89 -6.34 3.92
N VAL A 427 6.45 -7.53 4.13
CA VAL A 427 5.70 -8.79 4.14
C VAL A 427 4.65 -8.83 5.26
N VAL A 428 3.62 -9.66 5.06
CA VAL A 428 2.47 -9.80 5.97
C VAL A 428 2.84 -10.14 7.41
N SER A 429 3.97 -10.81 7.67
CA SER A 429 4.45 -11.07 9.05
C SER A 429 4.82 -9.78 9.81
N ILE A 430 5.38 -8.79 9.12
CA ILE A 430 5.74 -7.48 9.68
C ILE A 430 4.49 -6.58 9.74
N ARG A 431 3.63 -6.62 8.72
CA ARG A 431 2.42 -5.78 8.61
C ARG A 431 1.29 -6.13 9.60
N MET A 432 1.42 -7.24 10.33
CA MET A 432 0.41 -7.73 11.28
C MET A 432 0.89 -7.69 12.74
N ASP A 433 2.15 -7.28 12.96
CA ASP A 433 2.84 -7.27 14.26
C ASP A 433 3.99 -6.24 14.18
N ALA A 434 3.65 -4.98 13.91
CA ALA A 434 4.61 -3.96 13.46
C ALA A 434 5.45 -3.34 14.59
N GLN A 435 5.01 -3.47 15.85
CA GLN A 435 5.72 -3.03 17.05
C GLN A 435 6.70 -4.09 17.58
N ASN A 436 6.41 -5.37 17.30
CA ASN A 436 7.24 -6.53 17.66
C ASN A 436 7.74 -7.24 16.38
N PHE A 437 8.15 -6.43 15.39
CA PHE A 437 8.52 -6.87 14.04
C PHE A 437 9.64 -7.93 14.03
N GLU A 438 10.43 -7.99 15.10
CA GLU A 438 11.44 -9.00 15.38
C GLU A 438 10.88 -10.43 15.23
N HIS A 439 9.61 -10.64 15.63
CA HIS A 439 8.90 -11.90 15.48
C HIS A 439 8.44 -12.22 14.05
N GLY A 440 8.52 -11.27 13.11
CA GLY A 440 8.20 -11.42 11.69
C GLY A 440 9.39 -11.47 10.72
N LEU A 441 10.59 -11.07 11.16
CA LEU A 441 11.81 -10.89 10.34
C LEU A 441 12.21 -12.08 9.45
N GLY A 442 11.99 -13.30 9.91
CA GLY A 442 12.37 -14.53 9.21
C GLY A 442 11.46 -14.99 8.08
N TYR A 443 10.34 -14.30 7.81
CA TYR A 443 9.44 -14.63 6.71
C TYR A 443 10.09 -14.23 5.38
N GLU A 444 10.05 -15.11 4.38
CA GLU A 444 10.60 -14.86 3.05
C GLU A 444 9.54 -14.96 1.96
N ILE A 445 9.68 -14.19 0.88
CA ILE A 445 8.92 -14.44 -0.35
C ILE A 445 9.71 -15.42 -1.22
N ARG A 446 9.21 -16.65 -1.31
CA ARG A 446 9.84 -17.77 -2.01
C ARG A 446 9.23 -18.01 -3.39
N ASP A 447 7.91 -17.85 -3.50
CA ASP A 447 7.13 -18.21 -4.69
C ASP A 447 6.40 -17.01 -5.34
N ARG A 448 5.96 -17.18 -6.59
CA ARG A 448 5.15 -16.14 -7.28
C ARG A 448 3.70 -16.17 -6.84
N TYR A 449 3.14 -17.36 -6.69
CA TYR A 449 1.74 -17.64 -6.36
C TYR A 449 1.65 -18.37 -5.02
N GLY A 450 0.49 -18.32 -4.37
CA GLY A 450 0.22 -19.03 -3.11
C GLY A 450 -0.34 -18.12 -2.01
N ALA A 451 -0.82 -18.74 -0.93
CA ALA A 451 -1.52 -18.05 0.17
C ALA A 451 -0.61 -17.30 1.16
N PHE A 452 0.66 -17.71 1.24
CA PHE A 452 1.72 -17.18 2.11
C PHE A 452 3.06 -17.32 1.35
N GLU A 453 4.08 -16.59 1.80
CA GLU A 453 5.45 -16.63 1.24
C GLU A 453 5.52 -16.36 -0.27
N SER A 454 4.53 -15.60 -0.78
CA SER A 454 4.30 -15.33 -2.19
C SER A 454 4.12 -13.84 -2.49
N TYR A 455 4.50 -13.42 -3.70
CA TYR A 455 4.19 -12.07 -4.18
C TYR A 455 2.69 -11.86 -4.38
N GLU A 456 1.97 -12.90 -4.82
CA GLU A 456 0.51 -12.89 -4.97
C GLU A 456 -0.21 -12.53 -3.65
N ARG A 457 0.26 -13.03 -2.50
CA ARG A 457 -0.31 -12.66 -1.19
C ARG A 457 -0.10 -11.18 -0.90
N GLU A 458 1.11 -10.68 -1.13
CA GLU A 458 1.42 -9.27 -0.88
C GLU A 458 0.63 -8.34 -1.80
N PHE A 459 0.48 -8.71 -3.07
CA PHE A 459 -0.31 -7.99 -4.08
C PHE A 459 -1.80 -7.98 -3.75
N TYR A 460 -2.39 -9.12 -3.33
CA TYR A 460 -3.77 -9.18 -2.87
C TYR A 460 -4.04 -8.26 -1.66
N ASP A 461 -3.17 -8.30 -0.65
CA ASP A 461 -3.27 -7.39 0.49
C ASP A 461 -3.02 -5.92 0.06
N MET A 462 -2.32 -5.67 -1.04
CA MET A 462 -1.99 -4.32 -1.52
C MET A 462 -3.17 -3.69 -2.26
N ILE A 463 -3.86 -4.49 -3.11
CA ILE A 463 -5.17 -4.17 -3.70
C ILE A 463 -6.16 -3.73 -2.60
N ARG A 464 -6.27 -4.50 -1.52
CA ARG A 464 -7.29 -4.28 -0.48
C ARG A 464 -6.94 -3.21 0.56
N ALA A 465 -5.67 -2.83 0.71
CA ALA A 465 -5.20 -1.97 1.80
C ALA A 465 -4.43 -0.71 1.38
N ALA A 466 -3.99 -0.59 0.12
CA ALA A 466 -3.11 0.51 -0.30
C ALA A 466 -3.42 1.10 -1.68
N PHE A 467 -3.82 0.28 -2.67
CA PHE A 467 -4.00 0.73 -4.06
C PHE A 467 -4.94 1.93 -4.24
N LEU A 468 -6.02 2.04 -3.45
CA LEU A 468 -6.89 3.22 -3.52
C LEU A 468 -6.10 4.51 -3.22
N LYS A 469 -5.28 4.51 -2.16
CA LYS A 469 -4.42 5.66 -1.82
C LYS A 469 -3.36 5.90 -2.90
N TYR A 470 -2.69 4.86 -3.37
CA TYR A 470 -1.68 5.00 -4.43
C TYR A 470 -2.27 5.54 -5.75
N SER A 471 -3.44 5.09 -6.19
CA SER A 471 -4.11 5.62 -7.39
C SER A 471 -4.50 7.10 -7.25
N LEU A 472 -4.84 7.55 -6.03
CA LEU A 472 -5.15 8.94 -5.73
C LEU A 472 -3.86 9.80 -5.71
N GLN A 473 -2.77 9.28 -5.14
CA GLN A 473 -1.45 9.94 -5.15
C GLN A 473 -0.93 10.11 -6.58
N VAL A 474 -0.94 9.04 -7.37
CA VAL A 474 -0.52 9.02 -8.79
C VAL A 474 -1.34 10.00 -9.63
N ARG A 475 -2.66 10.12 -9.39
CA ARG A 475 -3.53 11.12 -10.04
C ARG A 475 -3.22 12.56 -9.64
N ILE A 476 -3.00 12.83 -8.35
CA ILE A 476 -2.63 14.17 -7.85
C ILE A 476 -1.26 14.60 -8.40
N GLY A 477 -0.29 13.69 -8.41
CA GLY A 477 1.08 13.92 -8.90
C GLY A 477 1.25 13.85 -10.42
N ARG A 478 0.21 13.46 -11.18
CA ARG A 478 0.25 13.28 -12.65
C ARG A 478 1.32 12.25 -13.09
N MET A 479 1.45 11.17 -12.34
CA MET A 479 2.39 10.07 -12.54
C MET A 479 1.79 8.95 -13.42
N ASP A 480 2.62 8.05 -13.97
CA ASP A 480 2.14 6.87 -14.72
C ASP A 480 1.75 5.69 -13.81
N GLY A 481 2.36 5.58 -12.63
CA GLY A 481 2.19 4.43 -11.74
C GLY A 481 3.12 4.44 -10.53
N ILE A 482 3.24 3.27 -9.90
CA ILE A 482 4.10 3.04 -8.74
C ILE A 482 5.14 1.94 -9.00
N PHE A 483 6.33 2.10 -8.44
CA PHE A 483 7.34 1.04 -8.32
C PHE A 483 7.27 0.46 -6.89
N VAL A 484 7.16 -0.87 -6.77
CA VAL A 484 7.00 -1.57 -5.49
C VAL A 484 8.20 -2.48 -5.22
N ALA A 485 8.96 -2.22 -4.16
CA ALA A 485 9.99 -3.12 -3.64
C ALA A 485 9.43 -3.98 -2.48
N PHE A 486 9.51 -5.31 -2.57
CA PHE A 486 9.00 -6.23 -1.53
C PHE A 486 10.11 -6.65 -0.57
N HIS A 487 9.89 -6.56 0.75
CA HIS A 487 10.93 -6.75 1.76
C HIS A 487 10.43 -7.34 3.09
N ASN A 488 11.35 -7.88 3.90
CA ASN A 488 11.11 -8.25 5.31
C ASN A 488 11.86 -7.34 6.30
N ILE A 489 12.19 -6.12 5.86
CA ILE A 489 13.03 -5.10 6.52
C ILE A 489 14.51 -5.45 6.71
N GLN A 490 14.92 -6.72 6.60
CA GLN A 490 16.33 -7.12 6.52
C GLN A 490 16.81 -7.33 5.07
N ARG A 491 15.92 -7.76 4.18
CA ARG A 491 16.22 -8.14 2.79
C ARG A 491 15.13 -7.66 1.85
N ILE A 492 15.50 -7.27 0.63
CA ILE A 492 14.59 -7.13 -0.49
C ILE A 492 14.49 -8.48 -1.22
N PHE A 493 13.27 -8.90 -1.58
CA PHE A 493 13.02 -10.14 -2.32
C PHE A 493 12.94 -9.90 -3.84
N GLY A 494 12.42 -8.74 -4.25
CA GLY A 494 12.17 -8.40 -5.63
C GLY A 494 11.27 -7.16 -5.78
N PHE A 495 10.91 -6.87 -7.02
CA PHE A 495 10.29 -5.61 -7.45
C PHE A 495 9.11 -5.86 -8.40
N GLN A 496 8.17 -4.93 -8.46
CA GLN A 496 7.08 -4.89 -9.46
C GLN A 496 6.77 -3.44 -9.80
N TYR A 497 6.58 -3.12 -11.09
CA TYR A 497 5.93 -1.88 -11.50
C TYR A 497 4.43 -2.11 -11.64
N VAL A 498 3.62 -1.16 -11.16
CA VAL A 498 2.15 -1.20 -11.26
C VAL A 498 1.67 0.14 -11.81
N SER A 499 1.28 0.15 -13.09
CA SER A 499 0.78 1.36 -13.75
C SER A 499 -0.65 1.71 -13.31
N LEU A 500 -1.07 2.95 -13.54
CA LEU A 500 -2.42 3.43 -13.23
C LEU A 500 -3.52 2.57 -13.90
N PRO A 501 -3.40 2.15 -15.18
CA PRO A 501 -4.29 1.15 -15.80
C PRO A 501 -4.37 -0.21 -15.08
N GLU A 502 -3.32 -0.64 -14.36
CA GLU A 502 -3.34 -1.88 -13.58
C GLU A 502 -4.02 -1.68 -12.21
N MET A 503 -3.79 -0.53 -11.56
CA MET A 503 -4.54 -0.16 -10.35
C MET A 503 -6.03 -0.01 -10.65
N ASP A 504 -6.43 0.71 -11.71
CA ASP A 504 -7.84 0.89 -12.10
C ASP A 504 -8.52 -0.43 -12.50
N LEU A 505 -7.79 -1.41 -13.04
CA LEU A 505 -8.33 -2.74 -13.27
C LEU A 505 -8.78 -3.41 -11.96
N THR A 506 -8.06 -3.17 -10.86
CA THR A 506 -8.37 -3.71 -9.53
C THR A 506 -9.31 -2.84 -8.69
N LEU A 507 -9.34 -1.52 -8.92
CA LEU A 507 -10.17 -0.58 -8.16
C LEU A 507 -11.52 -0.29 -8.83
N HIS A 508 -11.55 -0.18 -10.15
CA HIS A 508 -12.73 0.21 -10.95
C HIS A 508 -13.25 -0.93 -11.83
N GLY A 509 -12.42 -1.92 -12.14
CA GLY A 509 -12.76 -3.14 -12.90
C GLY A 509 -12.39 -3.10 -14.39
N GLN A 510 -11.69 -2.06 -14.84
CA GLN A 510 -11.32 -1.77 -16.23
C GLN A 510 -9.92 -1.13 -16.32
N LYS A 511 -9.21 -1.33 -17.44
CA LYS A 511 -7.89 -0.69 -17.68
C LYS A 511 -7.96 0.74 -18.24
N ASP A 512 -9.10 1.14 -18.76
CA ASP A 512 -9.30 2.51 -19.27
C ASP A 512 -9.50 3.45 -18.07
N THR A 513 -8.58 4.41 -17.90
CA THR A 513 -8.52 5.27 -16.71
C THR A 513 -9.61 6.33 -16.66
N SER A 514 -10.34 6.55 -17.78
CA SER A 514 -11.45 7.52 -17.89
C SER A 514 -12.39 7.47 -16.68
N LEU A 515 -12.73 6.27 -16.19
CA LEU A 515 -13.62 6.09 -15.05
C LEU A 515 -13.00 6.60 -13.75
N GLY A 516 -11.79 6.16 -13.40
CA GLY A 516 -11.10 6.61 -12.19
C GLY A 516 -10.72 8.10 -12.24
N ASP A 517 -10.40 8.61 -13.42
CA ASP A 517 -10.04 10.02 -13.64
C ASP A 517 -11.28 10.93 -13.50
N HIS A 518 -12.43 10.52 -14.02
CA HIS A 518 -13.70 11.22 -13.83
C HIS A 518 -14.21 11.10 -12.38
N GLU A 519 -14.05 9.94 -11.74
CA GLU A 519 -14.40 9.73 -10.32
C GLU A 519 -13.54 10.59 -9.39
N PHE A 520 -12.24 10.74 -9.68
CA PHE A 520 -11.34 11.65 -8.97
C PHE A 520 -11.76 13.12 -9.14
N ARG A 521 -12.02 13.58 -10.38
CA ARG A 521 -12.52 14.94 -10.65
C ARG A 521 -13.80 15.24 -9.87
N LEU A 522 -14.78 14.33 -9.93
CA LEU A 522 -16.04 14.44 -9.19
C LEU A 522 -15.84 14.43 -7.66
N SER A 523 -14.92 13.62 -7.16
CA SER A 523 -14.59 13.57 -5.73
C SER A 523 -14.07 14.90 -5.22
N VAL A 524 -13.10 15.51 -5.91
CA VAL A 524 -12.56 16.84 -5.54
C VAL A 524 -13.63 17.93 -5.68
N SER A 525 -14.47 17.89 -6.72
CA SER A 525 -15.54 18.88 -6.91
C SER A 525 -16.65 18.81 -5.86
N LEU A 526 -17.07 17.61 -5.44
CA LEU A 526 -18.00 17.43 -4.32
C LEU A 526 -17.37 17.91 -3.01
N TRP A 527 -16.08 17.61 -2.80
CA TRP A 527 -15.35 18.07 -1.62
C TRP A 527 -15.20 19.59 -1.58
N ASN A 528 -15.02 20.26 -2.73
CA ASN A 528 -15.03 21.73 -2.84
C ASN A 528 -16.34 22.31 -2.27
N LYS A 529 -17.48 21.74 -2.62
CA LYS A 529 -18.80 22.17 -2.11
C LYS A 529 -18.93 21.99 -0.61
N VAL A 530 -18.45 20.86 -0.09
CA VAL A 530 -18.39 20.61 1.36
C VAL A 530 -17.52 21.65 2.07
N LEU A 531 -16.31 21.93 1.57
CA LEU A 531 -15.41 22.91 2.19
C LEU A 531 -15.91 24.35 2.05
N ASP A 532 -16.56 24.70 0.93
CA ASP A 532 -17.20 26.00 0.75
C ASP A 532 -18.29 26.23 1.79
N LYS A 533 -19.13 25.21 2.05
CA LYS A 533 -20.18 25.28 3.07
C LYS A 533 -19.60 25.37 4.49
N VAL A 534 -18.57 24.57 4.79
CA VAL A 534 -17.88 24.60 6.09
C VAL A 534 -17.21 25.95 6.35
N THR A 535 -16.46 26.49 5.37
CA THR A 535 -15.77 27.79 5.51
C THR A 535 -16.70 29.00 5.42
N SER A 536 -17.91 28.83 4.88
CA SER A 536 -19.00 29.81 4.98
C SER A 536 -19.67 29.80 6.36
N ARG A 537 -19.64 28.68 7.10
CA ARG A 537 -20.12 28.61 8.48
C ARG A 537 -19.07 29.09 9.49
N PHE A 538 -17.82 28.69 9.29
CA PHE A 538 -16.68 29.00 10.17
C PHE A 538 -15.62 29.86 9.44
N PRO A 539 -15.95 31.12 9.06
CA PRO A 539 -15.05 31.95 8.27
C PRO A 539 -13.81 32.37 9.06
N LYS A 540 -12.64 32.18 8.46
CA LYS A 540 -11.31 32.51 9.03
C LYS A 540 -10.96 31.76 10.32
N GLN A 541 -11.58 30.60 10.55
CA GLN A 541 -11.28 29.73 11.68
C GLN A 541 -10.64 28.43 11.19
N SER A 542 -9.80 27.82 12.03
CA SER A 542 -9.34 26.45 11.80
C SER A 542 -10.45 25.47 12.20
N VAL A 543 -10.66 24.43 11.39
CA VAL A 543 -11.78 23.48 11.56
C VAL A 543 -11.24 22.05 11.54
N ARG A 544 -11.73 21.20 12.45
CA ARG A 544 -11.49 19.75 12.42
C ARG A 544 -12.66 19.08 11.71
N LEU A 545 -12.38 18.28 10.68
CA LEU A 545 -13.41 17.60 9.89
C LEU A 545 -13.30 16.09 10.01
N HIS A 546 -14.45 15.41 10.12
CA HIS A 546 -14.57 13.96 10.05
C HIS A 546 -15.49 13.55 8.89
N PHE A 547 -15.14 12.47 8.20
CA PHE A 547 -15.87 11.90 7.07
C PHE A 547 -16.15 10.43 7.32
N GLU A 548 -17.42 10.00 7.26
CA GLU A 548 -17.79 8.57 7.32
C GLU A 548 -18.80 8.24 6.22
N THR A 549 -18.34 7.58 5.16
CA THR A 549 -19.24 6.90 4.22
C THR A 549 -19.91 5.72 4.93
N ARG A 550 -21.23 5.63 4.83
CA ARG A 550 -22.06 4.54 5.33
C ARG A 550 -22.58 3.73 4.16
N ASP A 551 -22.77 2.43 4.37
CA ASP A 551 -23.58 1.60 3.48
C ASP A 551 -25.04 1.59 3.96
N SER A 552 -26.00 1.38 3.06
CA SER A 552 -27.43 1.47 3.37
C SER A 552 -28.27 0.73 2.33
N VAL A 553 -29.41 0.19 2.76
CA VAL A 553 -30.33 -0.66 1.96
C VAL A 553 -30.75 -0.01 0.64
N ASN A 554 -30.89 1.32 0.61
CA ASN A 554 -31.36 2.07 -0.57
C ASN A 554 -30.22 2.68 -1.42
N ALA A 555 -29.28 3.37 -0.77
CA ALA A 555 -28.12 3.99 -1.41
C ALA A 555 -27.07 4.40 -0.35
N PRO A 556 -25.76 4.25 -0.60
CA PRO A 556 -24.72 4.79 0.26
C PRO A 556 -24.81 6.31 0.43
N PHE A 557 -24.44 6.78 1.61
CA PHE A 557 -24.38 8.20 1.98
C PHE A 557 -23.13 8.47 2.80
N MET A 558 -22.82 9.73 3.08
CA MET A 558 -21.64 10.11 3.86
C MET A 558 -22.00 11.14 4.93
N TYR A 559 -21.74 10.79 6.19
CA TYR A 559 -21.72 11.77 7.28
C TYR A 559 -20.48 12.65 7.15
N ILE A 560 -20.67 13.94 7.39
CA ILE A 560 -19.61 14.94 7.46
C ILE A 560 -19.84 15.73 8.75
N PHE A 561 -18.82 15.81 9.60
CA PHE A 561 -18.85 16.61 10.82
C PHE A 561 -17.73 17.65 10.75
N ALA A 562 -18.01 18.88 11.16
CA ALA A 562 -17.06 19.98 11.20
C ALA A 562 -17.22 20.77 12.50
N GLU A 563 -16.17 20.83 13.31
CA GLU A 563 -16.08 21.60 14.56
C GLU A 563 -14.94 22.64 14.46
N PRO A 564 -15.12 23.88 14.96
CA PRO A 564 -14.05 24.85 15.04
C PRO A 564 -13.07 24.47 16.17
N VAL A 565 -11.78 24.67 15.92
CA VAL A 565 -10.68 24.29 16.83
C VAL A 565 -9.61 25.38 16.87
N THR A 566 -9.03 25.60 18.04
CA THR A 566 -7.91 26.56 18.20
C THR A 566 -6.57 25.92 17.83
N ASP A 567 -5.52 26.71 17.64
CA ASP A 567 -4.19 26.17 17.31
C ASP A 567 -3.58 25.35 18.47
N GLU A 568 -3.91 25.69 19.72
CA GLU A 568 -3.55 24.93 20.93
C GLU A 568 -4.24 23.56 20.95
N GLU A 569 -5.53 23.50 20.59
CA GLU A 569 -6.28 22.24 20.50
C GLU A 569 -5.75 21.35 19.37
N ILE A 570 -5.43 21.94 18.21
CA ILE A 570 -4.78 21.22 17.10
C ILE A 570 -3.42 20.70 17.55
N HIS A 571 -2.62 21.50 18.27
CA HIS A 571 -1.33 21.07 18.80
C HIS A 571 -1.47 19.91 19.79
N ALA A 572 -2.41 19.99 20.73
CA ALA A 572 -2.67 18.94 21.72
C ALA A 572 -3.10 17.62 21.05
N ILE A 573 -3.99 17.67 20.04
CA ILE A 573 -4.42 16.48 19.30
C ILE A 573 -3.28 15.90 18.45
N GLN A 574 -2.45 16.74 17.82
CA GLN A 574 -1.32 16.32 16.97
C GLN A 574 -0.13 15.77 17.76
N THR A 575 0.04 16.17 19.03
CA THR A 575 1.17 15.75 19.88
C THR A 575 0.80 14.69 20.93
N LYS A 576 -0.48 14.29 21.00
CA LYS A 576 -1.06 13.32 21.95
C LYS A 576 -0.19 12.08 22.21
N ASN A 577 0.25 11.40 21.14
CA ASN A 577 1.03 10.15 21.22
C ASN A 577 2.54 10.40 20.96
N GLN A 578 2.98 11.65 20.83
CA GLN A 578 4.35 11.98 20.37
C GLN A 578 5.42 11.40 21.30
N LYS A 579 5.21 11.44 22.63
CA LYS A 579 6.15 10.86 23.61
C LYS A 579 6.33 9.35 23.44
N GLU A 580 5.28 8.62 23.10
CA GLU A 580 5.32 7.17 22.86
C GLU A 580 6.05 6.87 21.54
N ILE A 581 5.80 7.70 20.51
CA ILE A 581 6.50 7.64 19.22
C ILE A 581 8.00 7.91 19.40
N ASP A 582 8.37 8.92 20.17
CA ASP A 582 9.77 9.28 20.43
C ASP A 582 10.48 8.20 21.26
N ALA A 583 9.84 7.66 22.29
CA ALA A 583 10.39 6.57 23.10
C ALA A 583 10.58 5.28 22.29
N TYR A 584 9.62 4.92 21.44
CA TYR A 584 9.76 3.80 20.52
C TYR A 584 10.87 4.04 19.49
N GLN A 585 11.00 5.25 18.94
CA GLN A 585 12.10 5.58 18.04
C GLN A 585 13.45 5.48 18.74
N GLN A 586 13.59 5.95 19.98
CA GLN A 586 14.82 5.76 20.77
C GLN A 586 15.14 4.27 20.98
N ARG A 587 14.15 3.44 21.37
CA ARG A 587 14.27 1.98 21.52
C ARG A 587 14.77 1.29 20.24
N ILE A 588 14.26 1.70 19.08
CA ILE A 588 14.50 1.04 17.80
C ILE A 588 15.79 1.52 17.12
N LEU A 589 16.23 2.73 17.43
CA LEU A 589 17.39 3.35 16.78
C LEU A 589 18.69 3.19 17.59
N ASP A 590 18.68 2.54 18.76
CA ASP A 590 19.81 2.48 19.71
C ASP A 590 20.43 3.87 19.94
N LEU A 591 19.57 4.89 20.05
CA LEU A 591 20.02 6.25 20.34
C LEU A 591 20.23 6.40 21.84
N ALA A 592 21.45 6.77 22.24
CA ALA A 592 21.68 7.30 23.57
C ALA A 592 20.72 8.48 23.84
N PRO A 593 20.27 8.69 25.10
CA PRO A 593 19.45 9.85 25.43
C PRO A 593 20.13 11.12 24.94
N ARG A 594 19.45 11.88 24.07
CA ARG A 594 19.89 13.24 23.76
C ARG A 594 19.70 14.05 25.03
N GLU A 595 20.78 14.55 25.62
CA GLU A 595 20.69 15.66 26.55
C GLU A 595 19.90 16.79 25.88
N ASP A 596 19.00 17.44 26.63
CA ASP A 596 17.94 18.29 26.08
C ASP A 596 18.50 19.49 25.30
N SER A 597 18.71 19.28 24.00
CA SER A 597 18.84 20.32 22.99
C SER A 597 17.44 20.90 22.76
N ALA A 598 16.98 21.64 23.77
CA ALA A 598 15.69 22.31 23.78
C ALA A 598 15.50 23.08 22.48
N SER A 599 14.47 22.72 21.71
CA SER A 599 14.13 23.37 20.45
C SER A 599 13.84 24.84 20.72
N THR A 600 14.77 25.71 20.34
CA THR A 600 14.83 27.12 20.77
C THR A 600 13.47 27.81 20.63
N PRO A 601 12.79 28.13 21.74
CA PRO A 601 11.62 29.01 21.68
C PRO A 601 12.10 30.37 21.19
N SER A 602 11.45 30.91 20.17
CA SER A 602 11.65 32.32 19.82
C SER A 602 11.20 33.15 21.04
N GLN A 603 12.12 33.92 21.61
CA GLN A 603 11.89 34.60 22.88
C GLN A 603 10.77 35.63 22.77
N ASP A 604 9.82 35.57 23.70
CA ASP A 604 9.40 36.75 24.43
C ASP A 604 9.38 36.40 25.92
N GLY A 605 9.60 37.38 26.80
CA GLY A 605 10.13 37.10 28.14
C GLY A 605 9.49 37.89 29.28
N SER A 606 9.17 37.18 30.36
CA SER A 606 8.95 37.75 31.69
C SER A 606 9.37 36.76 32.77
N GLN A 607 9.96 37.28 33.85
CA GLN A 607 10.50 36.53 34.98
C GLN A 607 9.47 36.51 36.13
N ASP A 608 9.34 35.38 36.83
CA ASP A 608 9.71 35.30 38.25
C ASP A 608 9.87 33.84 38.72
N ALA A 609 10.32 33.60 39.96
CA ALA A 609 10.87 32.31 40.40
C ALA A 609 10.31 31.75 41.73
N SER A 610 10.78 30.53 42.09
CA SER A 610 10.70 29.85 43.41
C SER A 610 9.56 28.79 43.55
N PRO A 611 9.55 27.91 44.59
CA PRO A 611 9.86 26.49 44.37
C PRO A 611 8.74 25.48 44.79
N PRO A 612 8.89 24.17 44.48
CA PRO A 612 7.84 23.16 44.65
C PRO A 612 7.86 22.43 46.00
N PRO A 613 6.77 21.70 46.34
CA PRO A 613 6.81 20.55 47.24
C PRO A 613 6.39 19.23 46.56
N THR A 614 7.38 18.33 46.43
CA THR A 614 7.35 16.90 46.80
C THR A 614 6.14 16.00 46.47
N ASN A 615 6.41 14.91 45.75
CA ASN A 615 5.57 13.73 45.54
C ASN A 615 4.84 13.22 46.81
N GLN A 616 3.64 12.66 46.61
CA GLN A 616 3.24 11.41 47.27
C GLN A 616 2.65 10.44 46.24
N THR A 617 3.09 9.18 46.33
CA THR A 617 2.57 8.04 45.57
C THR A 617 1.34 7.46 46.26
N THR A 618 0.36 7.00 45.48
CA THR A 618 -0.64 6.02 45.94
C THR A 618 -0.86 4.99 44.84
N GLU A 619 -1.12 3.76 45.24
CA GLU A 619 -1.03 2.57 44.37
C GLU A 619 -2.36 2.23 43.67
N GLU A 620 -2.29 1.20 42.84
CA GLU A 620 -3.36 0.69 41.98
C GLU A 620 -4.56 0.13 42.77
N GLN A 621 -5.72 0.08 42.11
CA GLN A 621 -6.63 -1.05 42.31
C GLN A 621 -7.33 -1.38 40.99
N SER A 622 -7.30 -2.66 40.64
CA SER A 622 -7.84 -3.22 39.41
C SER A 622 -9.00 -4.17 39.73
N ASP A 623 -10.05 -4.10 38.93
CA ASP A 623 -11.15 -5.08 38.93
C ASP A 623 -11.19 -5.76 37.56
N VAL A 624 -11.22 -7.09 37.58
CA VAL A 624 -11.20 -7.96 36.39
C VAL A 624 -12.54 -8.68 36.30
N MET A 625 -13.16 -8.68 35.12
CA MET A 625 -14.22 -9.62 34.78
C MET A 625 -13.91 -10.31 33.45
N GLU A 626 -13.84 -11.64 33.51
CA GLU A 626 -13.75 -12.53 32.36
C GLU A 626 -15.16 -12.82 31.82
N ASP A 627 -15.34 -12.92 30.49
CA ASP A 627 -16.30 -13.86 29.89
C ASP A 627 -15.91 -14.21 28.42
N GLU A 628 -16.53 -15.25 27.88
CA GLU A 628 -16.04 -16.05 26.76
C GLU A 628 -16.13 -15.44 25.35
N GLY A 629 -15.19 -15.87 24.49
CA GLY A 629 -15.09 -15.42 23.10
C GLY A 629 -16.19 -15.92 22.19
N ARG A 630 -16.84 -15.00 21.47
CA ARG A 630 -17.73 -15.31 20.33
C ARG A 630 -17.15 -14.80 19.01
N HIS A 631 -17.15 -15.68 18.01
CA HIS A 631 -16.54 -15.43 16.70
C HIS A 631 -17.42 -14.50 15.85
N TYR A 632 -17.21 -13.18 15.94
CA TYR A 632 -18.10 -12.19 15.32
C TYR A 632 -17.86 -12.01 13.81
N ASP A 633 -18.84 -12.39 12.98
CA ASP A 633 -18.84 -12.14 11.54
C ASP A 633 -19.38 -10.73 11.23
N SER A 634 -18.47 -9.84 10.81
CA SER A 634 -18.76 -8.43 10.50
C SER A 634 -19.41 -8.21 9.12
N SER A 635 -20.00 -9.23 8.49
CA SER A 635 -20.69 -9.13 7.20
C SER A 635 -22.21 -8.93 7.27
N ALA A 636 -22.82 -9.05 8.46
CA ALA A 636 -24.23 -8.73 8.66
C ALA A 636 -24.48 -7.20 8.58
N PRO A 637 -25.60 -6.73 7.98
CA PRO A 637 -26.05 -5.35 8.16
C PRO A 637 -26.48 -5.10 9.61
N PRO A 638 -26.50 -3.84 10.09
CA PRO A 638 -27.09 -3.53 11.38
C PRO A 638 -28.59 -3.83 11.33
N ASP A 639 -29.04 -4.65 12.29
CA ASP A 639 -30.46 -4.93 12.54
C ASP A 639 -31.14 -3.70 13.17
N GLU A 640 -32.45 -3.53 12.92
CA GLU A 640 -33.23 -2.41 13.51
C GLU A 640 -33.31 -2.52 15.04
N SER A 641 -33.11 -3.73 15.59
CA SER A 641 -32.92 -3.95 17.03
C SER A 641 -31.85 -3.05 17.64
N PHE A 642 -30.71 -2.80 16.98
CA PHE A 642 -29.63 -1.99 17.57
C PHE A 642 -30.07 -0.53 17.82
N LEU A 643 -30.93 0.02 16.96
CA LEU A 643 -31.52 1.35 17.18
C LEU A 643 -32.62 1.30 18.24
N SER A 644 -33.46 0.25 18.25
CA SER A 644 -34.47 0.04 19.29
C SER A 644 -33.88 -0.14 20.69
N ASP A 645 -32.74 -0.81 20.80
CA ASP A 645 -32.12 -1.14 22.09
C ASP A 645 -31.30 0.04 22.63
N MET A 646 -30.67 0.85 21.76
CA MET A 646 -30.19 2.18 22.16
C MET A 646 -31.33 3.08 22.64
N GLN A 647 -32.50 3.03 22.02
CA GLN A 647 -33.65 3.85 22.42
C GLN A 647 -34.22 3.40 23.77
N LYS A 648 -34.26 2.09 24.08
CA LYS A 648 -34.60 1.59 25.43
C LYS A 648 -33.56 1.98 26.48
N GLN A 649 -32.27 1.91 26.16
CA GLN A 649 -31.19 2.36 27.07
C GLN A 649 -31.21 3.87 27.33
N ALA A 650 -31.88 4.67 26.49
CA ALA A 650 -32.15 6.09 26.74
C ALA A 650 -33.42 6.34 27.58
N GLU A 651 -34.30 5.35 27.74
CA GLU A 651 -35.51 5.41 28.56
C GLU A 651 -35.30 4.76 29.95
N GLU A 652 -34.35 3.82 30.08
CA GLU A 652 -33.97 3.14 31.33
C GLU A 652 -32.46 3.31 31.64
N GLY A 653 -32.01 4.56 31.84
CA GLY A 653 -30.61 4.90 32.13
C GLY A 653 -30.45 6.03 33.14
N ASP A 654 -29.65 5.80 34.20
CA ASP A 654 -29.47 6.70 35.35
C ASP A 654 -28.80 8.05 34.97
N SER A 655 -29.20 9.15 35.62
CA SER A 655 -28.94 10.51 35.18
C SER A 655 -27.53 11.05 35.45
N ASP A 656 -26.70 10.35 36.22
CA ASP A 656 -25.42 10.85 36.74
C ASP A 656 -24.17 10.30 36.02
N LYS A 657 -23.98 10.69 34.75
CA LYS A 657 -22.65 10.65 34.08
C LYS A 657 -22.49 11.63 32.91
N ALA A 658 -22.83 12.90 33.16
CA ALA A 658 -22.63 14.00 32.23
C ALA A 658 -21.15 14.15 31.81
N SER A 659 -20.82 13.72 30.59
CA SER A 659 -19.45 13.64 30.07
C SER A 659 -19.21 14.69 28.97
N LEU A 660 -18.65 15.83 29.39
CA LEU A 660 -17.98 16.85 28.56
C LEU A 660 -18.69 17.23 27.25
N ASP A 661 -19.96 17.63 27.33
CA ASP A 661 -20.60 18.36 26.24
C ASP A 661 -20.25 19.85 26.35
N ASN A 662 -19.07 20.23 25.83
CA ASN A 662 -18.47 21.56 25.99
C ASN A 662 -19.20 22.71 25.27
N GLY A 663 -20.46 22.52 24.84
CA GLY A 663 -21.24 23.54 24.13
C GLY A 663 -20.65 24.00 22.79
N LYS A 664 -19.68 23.26 22.23
CA LYS A 664 -19.01 23.60 20.98
C LYS A 664 -19.97 23.56 19.80
N GLU A 665 -19.84 24.53 18.91
CA GLU A 665 -20.63 24.62 17.68
C GLU A 665 -20.24 23.50 16.69
N LEU A 666 -21.20 22.64 16.36
CA LEU A 666 -21.01 21.51 15.45
C LEU A 666 -21.84 21.69 14.17
N LEU A 667 -21.18 21.68 13.01
CA LEU A 667 -21.83 21.51 11.71
C LEU A 667 -21.83 20.02 11.33
N ALA A 668 -22.94 19.33 11.60
CA ALA A 668 -23.18 17.98 11.12
C ALA A 668 -23.98 18.01 9.81
N MET A 669 -23.59 17.18 8.84
CA MET A 669 -24.23 17.07 7.53
C MET A 669 -24.28 15.63 7.02
N SER A 670 -25.24 15.35 6.14
CA SER A 670 -25.29 14.12 5.34
C SER A 670 -25.25 14.46 3.85
N LEU A 671 -24.30 13.87 3.13
CA LEU A 671 -24.16 13.95 1.68
C LEU A 671 -24.66 12.65 1.03
N MET A 672 -25.54 12.77 0.05
CA MET A 672 -25.94 11.67 -0.85
C MET A 672 -25.69 12.03 -2.31
N VAL A 673 -25.53 10.99 -3.14
CA VAL A 673 -25.32 11.12 -4.60
C VAL A 673 -26.25 10.21 -5.40
N ARG A 674 -26.54 10.61 -6.64
CA ARG A 674 -27.07 9.74 -7.70
C ARG A 674 -26.17 9.84 -8.93
N ASN A 675 -25.73 8.70 -9.44
CA ASN A 675 -24.95 8.63 -10.68
C ASN A 675 -25.89 8.56 -11.89
N LYS A 676 -25.69 9.44 -12.87
CA LYS A 676 -26.40 9.44 -14.15
C LYS A 676 -25.36 9.41 -15.28
N VAL A 677 -25.33 8.32 -16.03
CA VAL A 677 -24.38 8.09 -17.14
C VAL A 677 -25.16 7.99 -18.45
N ASN A 678 -24.81 8.79 -19.45
CA ASN A 678 -25.51 8.86 -20.75
C ASN A 678 -27.04 8.94 -20.57
N ASP A 679 -27.46 9.93 -19.79
CA ASP A 679 -28.84 10.20 -19.32
C ASP A 679 -29.55 9.10 -18.51
N LYS A 680 -28.89 7.98 -18.20
CA LYS A 680 -29.48 6.86 -17.43
C LYS A 680 -28.94 6.85 -16.00
N TYR A 681 -29.84 6.81 -15.02
CA TYR A 681 -29.45 6.57 -13.63
C TYR A 681 -28.87 5.16 -13.48
N VAL A 682 -27.74 5.07 -12.77
CA VAL A 682 -27.03 3.82 -12.46
C VAL A 682 -26.60 3.84 -10.99
N THR A 683 -26.39 2.67 -10.38
CA THR A 683 -25.81 2.59 -9.03
C THR A 683 -24.37 3.13 -9.03
N ARG A 684 -23.58 2.74 -10.05
CA ARG A 684 -22.18 3.14 -10.26
C ARG A 684 -21.85 3.03 -11.77
N PRO A 685 -20.91 3.82 -12.33
CA PRO A 685 -20.43 3.62 -13.69
C PRO A 685 -19.64 2.31 -13.86
N SER A 686 -19.72 1.69 -15.04
CA SER A 686 -18.94 0.51 -15.42
C SER A 686 -18.77 0.46 -16.94
N GLY A 687 -17.57 0.12 -17.43
CA GLY A 687 -17.27 0.17 -18.86
C GLY A 687 -17.28 1.60 -19.44
N PHE A 688 -16.87 2.57 -18.63
CA PHE A 688 -16.95 4.00 -18.92
C PHE A 688 -15.69 4.49 -19.64
N THR A 689 -15.85 5.37 -20.62
CA THR A 689 -14.79 5.91 -21.50
C THR A 689 -14.90 7.44 -21.60
N GLU A 690 -13.87 8.16 -22.06
CA GLU A 690 -13.91 9.62 -22.32
C GLU A 690 -15.12 10.10 -23.16
N LYS A 691 -15.73 9.21 -23.96
CA LYS A 691 -16.91 9.53 -24.80
C LYS A 691 -18.20 9.64 -23.99
N ASP A 692 -18.27 8.95 -22.85
CA ASP A 692 -19.46 8.88 -22.01
C ASP A 692 -19.59 10.15 -21.14
N ASP A 693 -20.82 10.56 -20.85
CA ASP A 693 -21.12 11.69 -19.96
C ASP A 693 -21.61 11.18 -18.61
N TRP A 694 -20.87 11.49 -17.54
CA TRP A 694 -21.24 11.16 -16.16
C TRP A 694 -21.54 12.44 -15.38
N PHE A 695 -22.83 12.58 -15.03
CA PHE A 695 -23.36 13.57 -14.12
C PHE A 695 -23.57 12.94 -12.73
N VAL A 696 -23.23 13.68 -11.68
CA VAL A 696 -23.57 13.37 -10.30
C VAL A 696 -24.57 14.40 -9.80
N GLU A 697 -25.76 13.95 -9.45
CA GLU A 697 -26.71 14.74 -8.68
C GLU A 697 -26.41 14.54 -7.20
N TYR A 698 -26.25 15.62 -6.44
CA TYR A 698 -25.94 15.58 -5.02
C TYR A 698 -27.00 16.28 -4.17
N GLY A 699 -27.16 15.80 -2.94
CA GLY A 699 -27.94 16.47 -1.89
C GLY A 699 -27.14 16.49 -0.59
N LEU A 700 -26.94 17.69 -0.04
CA LEU A 700 -26.20 17.96 1.19
C LEU A 700 -27.15 18.61 2.20
N SER A 701 -27.59 17.82 3.18
CA SER A 701 -28.53 18.25 4.23
C SER A 701 -27.79 18.47 5.55
N GLU A 702 -28.07 19.58 6.23
CA GLU A 702 -27.66 19.81 7.62
C GLU A 702 -28.43 18.86 8.57
N ILE A 703 -27.80 18.43 9.65
CA ILE A 703 -28.39 17.60 10.70
C ILE A 703 -28.50 18.47 11.96
N GLU A 704 -29.72 18.67 12.44
CA GLU A 704 -30.04 19.64 13.50
C GLU A 704 -30.42 18.92 14.81
N GLY A 705 -30.18 19.58 15.96
CA GLY A 705 -30.51 19.07 17.31
C GLY A 705 -29.47 18.12 17.92
N ALA A 706 -29.72 17.68 19.16
CA ALA A 706 -28.77 16.90 19.97
C ALA A 706 -28.22 15.64 19.27
N HIS A 707 -29.05 14.98 18.45
CA HIS A 707 -28.66 13.80 17.67
C HIS A 707 -27.44 14.03 16.75
N ALA A 708 -27.16 15.27 16.34
CA ALA A 708 -25.94 15.62 15.62
C ALA A 708 -24.66 15.33 16.44
N HIS A 709 -24.70 15.61 17.75
CA HIS A 709 -23.58 15.34 18.67
C HIS A 709 -23.46 13.85 18.97
N ASP A 710 -24.58 13.12 19.09
CA ASP A 710 -24.57 11.66 19.29
C ASP A 710 -23.98 10.93 18.07
N LEU A 711 -24.39 11.31 16.86
CA LEU A 711 -23.83 10.80 15.61
C LEU A 711 -22.33 11.11 15.50
N TYR A 712 -21.89 12.29 15.97
CA TYR A 712 -20.49 12.66 15.97
C TYR A 712 -19.65 11.87 16.98
N LYS A 713 -20.11 11.77 18.24
CA LYS A 713 -19.49 10.93 19.28
C LYS A 713 -19.39 9.47 18.82
N ALA A 714 -20.44 8.94 18.19
CA ALA A 714 -20.44 7.59 17.64
C ALA A 714 -19.47 7.44 16.43
N CYS A 715 -19.27 8.48 15.62
CA CYS A 715 -18.27 8.51 14.55
C CYS A 715 -16.84 8.48 15.12
N GLN A 716 -16.55 9.32 16.13
CA GLN A 716 -15.28 9.33 16.85
C GLN A 716 -14.99 7.97 17.51
N GLN A 717 -15.97 7.36 18.19
CA GLN A 717 -15.85 6.01 18.76
C GLN A 717 -15.57 4.94 17.69
N ARG A 718 -16.22 5.00 16.52
CA ARG A 718 -15.94 4.11 15.38
C ARG A 718 -14.53 4.30 14.84
N ARG A 719 -14.04 5.54 14.75
CA ARG A 719 -12.65 5.85 14.38
C ARG A 719 -11.66 5.28 15.40
N ALA A 720 -11.85 5.58 16.68
CA ALA A 720 -11.02 5.07 17.77
C ALA A 720 -10.94 3.54 17.77
N LYS A 721 -12.09 2.84 17.74
CA LYS A 721 -12.15 1.36 17.68
C LYS A 721 -11.58 0.77 16.39
N ALA A 722 -11.56 1.53 15.29
CA ALA A 722 -11.00 1.09 14.02
C ALA A 722 -9.48 1.32 13.89
N LEU A 723 -8.93 2.32 14.60
CA LEU A 723 -7.49 2.65 14.61
C LEU A 723 -6.75 2.06 15.82
N ALA A 724 -7.45 1.75 16.92
CA ALA A 724 -6.92 0.94 18.01
C ALA A 724 -6.36 -0.41 17.51
N GLY A 725 -5.35 -0.89 18.23
CA GLY A 725 -4.57 -2.09 17.93
C GLY A 725 -5.41 -3.36 17.74
N ARG A 726 -4.76 -4.41 17.23
CA ARG A 726 -5.40 -5.71 16.93
C ARG A 726 -4.88 -6.85 17.81
N GLY A 727 -4.63 -6.56 19.07
CA GLY A 727 -3.86 -7.46 19.92
C GLY A 727 -2.40 -7.50 19.50
N GLU A 728 -1.77 -6.32 19.47
CA GLU A 728 -0.32 -6.20 19.32
C GLU A 728 0.40 -6.44 20.67
N ASP A 729 -0.37 -6.47 21.76
CA ASP A 729 -0.01 -6.99 23.08
C ASP A 729 0.17 -8.51 23.05
N GLU A 730 1.21 -9.02 23.73
CA GLU A 730 1.57 -10.45 23.69
C GLU A 730 0.46 -11.41 24.15
N THR A 731 -0.43 -10.93 25.02
CA THR A 731 -1.58 -11.66 25.56
C THR A 731 -2.60 -12.03 24.48
N GLU A 732 -2.98 -11.09 23.62
CA GLU A 732 -3.94 -11.34 22.54
C GLU A 732 -3.34 -12.17 21.39
N VAL A 733 -2.02 -12.08 21.17
CA VAL A 733 -1.33 -12.90 20.16
C VAL A 733 -1.46 -14.40 20.46
N ALA A 734 -1.56 -14.80 21.73
CA ALA A 734 -1.81 -16.19 22.11
C ALA A 734 -3.17 -16.70 21.62
N ALA A 735 -4.21 -15.86 21.62
CA ALA A 735 -5.52 -16.18 21.04
C ALA A 735 -5.44 -16.19 19.50
N ASN A 736 -4.74 -15.22 18.89
CA ASN A 736 -4.74 -14.98 17.45
C ASN A 736 -4.06 -16.09 16.63
N VAL A 737 -4.86 -17.03 16.10
CA VAL A 737 -4.40 -18.16 15.26
C VAL A 737 -3.62 -17.69 14.02
N TYR A 738 -3.97 -16.54 13.45
CA TYR A 738 -3.32 -16.03 12.24
C TYR A 738 -1.89 -15.52 12.53
N ILE A 739 -1.71 -14.75 13.60
CA ILE A 739 -0.37 -14.29 14.03
C ILE A 739 0.49 -15.49 14.47
N ARG A 740 -0.07 -16.47 15.19
CA ARG A 740 0.65 -17.72 15.52
C ARG A 740 1.18 -18.44 14.28
N LYS A 741 0.34 -18.63 13.26
CA LYS A 741 0.76 -19.23 11.97
C LYS A 741 1.85 -18.40 11.27
N LEU A 742 1.77 -17.06 11.30
CA LEU A 742 2.82 -16.21 10.75
C LEU A 742 4.14 -16.33 11.52
N ARG A 743 4.10 -16.38 12.87
CA ARG A 743 5.29 -16.61 13.71
C ARG A 743 5.88 -18.02 13.50
N GLU A 744 5.08 -19.04 13.18
CA GLU A 744 5.55 -20.37 12.77
C GLU A 744 6.25 -20.36 11.41
N ILE A 745 5.63 -19.78 10.38
CA ILE A 745 6.22 -19.60 9.05
C ILE A 745 7.55 -18.84 9.16
N THR A 746 7.58 -17.77 9.96
CA THR A 746 8.78 -16.98 10.23
C THR A 746 9.92 -17.84 10.81
N LYS A 747 9.63 -18.72 11.78
CA LYS A 747 10.63 -19.64 12.36
C LYS A 747 11.18 -20.61 11.31
N ALA A 748 10.31 -21.15 10.44
CA ALA A 748 10.74 -22.02 9.35
C ALA A 748 11.60 -21.26 8.31
N GLY A 749 11.24 -20.03 7.97
CA GLY A 749 11.98 -19.17 7.05
C GLY A 749 13.39 -18.81 7.55
N ARG A 750 13.59 -18.55 8.86
CA ARG A 750 14.94 -18.39 9.44
C ARG A 750 15.82 -19.64 9.20
N VAL A 751 15.26 -20.83 9.37
CA VAL A 751 15.96 -22.12 9.15
C VAL A 751 16.23 -22.38 7.66
N PHE A 752 15.37 -21.88 6.76
CA PHE A 752 15.59 -21.91 5.32
C PHE A 752 16.73 -20.95 4.92
N ARG A 753 16.66 -19.68 5.33
CA ARG A 753 17.66 -18.64 5.03
C ARG A 753 19.06 -19.05 5.48
N ALA A 754 19.19 -19.55 6.71
CA ALA A 754 20.47 -20.04 7.22
C ALA A 754 21.11 -21.16 6.36
N LYS A 755 20.29 -22.03 5.75
CA LYS A 755 20.78 -23.07 4.82
C LYS A 755 21.19 -22.48 3.47
N GLU A 756 20.44 -21.50 2.96
CA GLU A 756 20.82 -20.78 1.73
C GLU A 756 22.09 -19.93 1.93
N ASP A 757 22.30 -19.33 3.11
CA ASP A 757 23.53 -18.62 3.46
C ASP A 757 24.75 -19.56 3.55
N MET A 758 24.55 -20.80 4.04
CA MET A 758 25.60 -21.82 4.01
C MET A 758 25.98 -22.21 2.58
N LYS A 759 24.99 -22.37 1.67
CA LYS A 759 25.25 -22.58 0.24
C LYS A 759 25.93 -21.39 -0.40
N ASP A 760 25.50 -20.15 -0.11
CA ASP A 760 26.13 -18.94 -0.64
C ASP A 760 27.60 -18.79 -0.25
N LYS A 761 28.00 -19.31 0.92
CA LYS A 761 29.40 -19.41 1.36
C LYS A 761 30.18 -20.58 0.74
N GLN A 762 29.51 -21.56 0.13
CA GLN A 762 30.13 -22.74 -0.49
C GLN A 762 30.23 -22.61 -2.01
N ASP A 763 29.12 -22.25 -2.66
CA ASP A 763 28.97 -22.13 -4.12
C ASP A 763 29.42 -20.75 -4.65
N GLY A 764 29.43 -19.73 -3.77
CA GLY A 764 29.61 -18.32 -4.13
C GLY A 764 28.33 -17.63 -4.61
N ILE A 765 28.48 -16.35 -4.96
CA ILE A 765 27.41 -15.52 -5.51
C ILE A 765 27.61 -15.38 -7.02
N VAL A 766 26.55 -15.61 -7.79
CA VAL A 766 26.52 -15.42 -9.25
C VAL A 766 25.53 -14.31 -9.58
N VAL A 767 25.96 -13.38 -10.45
CA VAL A 767 25.14 -12.27 -10.95
C VAL A 767 24.84 -12.51 -12.44
N LEU A 768 23.66 -12.09 -12.88
CA LEU A 768 23.28 -12.05 -14.28
C LEU A 768 24.03 -10.88 -14.94
N ASN A 769 25.27 -11.14 -15.35
CA ASN A 769 26.05 -10.16 -16.11
C ASN A 769 25.25 -9.68 -17.32
N GLU A 770 25.27 -8.37 -17.55
CA GLU A 770 24.90 -7.82 -18.85
C GLU A 770 25.96 -8.27 -19.87
N VAL A 771 25.53 -8.57 -21.09
CA VAL A 771 26.42 -8.98 -22.17
C VAL A 771 26.77 -7.71 -22.95
N ASP A 772 28.04 -7.31 -22.88
CA ASP A 772 28.65 -6.22 -23.65
C ASP A 772 28.43 -6.35 -25.18
#